data_AF-A0A0V1JDG9-F1
#
_entry.id   AF-A0A0V1JDG9-F1
#
_cell.length_a   1.000
_cell.length_b   1.000
_cell.length_c   1.000
_cell.angle_alpha   90.00
_cell.angle_beta   90.00
_cell.angle_gamma   90.00
#
_symmetry.space_group_name_H-M   'P 1'
#
loop_
_entity.id
_entity.type
_entity.pdbx_description
1 polymer ?
#
loop_
_entity_poly.entity_id
_entity_poly.type
_entity_poly.pdbx_seq_one_letter_code
_entity_poly.pdbx_strand_id
1 'polypeptide(L)'
;LKFSTNHLNTMDAFWLVVATIVVIYILLCAYAIKNPPKYVKLKSPAFKARIIAHRGGAGEHVENTLSAMLLAVEKKVDMLELDVHITKDEQVVVCHDDHLLRVAGVDSYISKLNYNELPFLKNNIPLDEHSEVAGGSTQNPMDRRIPLLEEVLKQTYPIPVNIDIKINNDKLIEKTAEIVSTSKRENSVAWGNFDEKIVRKLHKANQNVDLICSTRTVLKIIFLFYIGLLPFIPLKENFLELPVLTTLYKLLLNPLLFKHLKKRGMQIFLWVLNTPEEFEHAFRNLIMSLAEELLADLEEGEDDDYNVVEEAAQVEEKETRAKGIYNRVTAVAHLLHSDHFQGIMQRITDRIENSHLTTISGPVESHPEYLLIVDANGLAAEIDNEIAVVHKFVRDKYAKRFPELESLVPMPMEYVACVKELGNDILDKAKHNEQLQNILLPSTVIVISVTASTTQGECLTDEELAVVMEGCEMAIQLNDAKLKIYQFVESRMHCIAPNLSVILGPEIAAKLMGTAGGITQLSKIPACNVLILGSQKRMLSGFSSTTILPHTGYIYYTPLVQSLPADLRRKAARLVAAKCTLAARIDSVHSHSDGSAGLKLAEEVRSKFEKWQEPPPKKLIKPLSKPLDQASKKRGGRRIRKMKERLGLTELRRKANRMNFGQIEEDILQEHMGFSLGQAKSGGPGGRLRTPQVDQKSRARMSKTLQRNMQKQQSAFGSVTSVRRQLAGTISTVTFTPVQGLEIVNPQAAEKDKSAESTNAKYFREDAEFIKVETPIPGHHNNQSK
;
A
#
# COMPACT_ATOMS: atom_id res chain seq x y z
N LEU A 1 -59.20 30.68 29.33
CA LEU A 1 -57.73 30.57 29.44
C LEU A 1 -57.39 29.13 29.83
N LYS A 2 -57.29 28.23 28.85
CA LYS A 2 -56.97 26.81 29.04
C LYS A 2 -55.49 26.60 28.74
N PHE A 3 -54.80 25.98 29.69
CA PHE A 3 -53.42 25.53 29.63
C PHE A 3 -53.16 24.66 28.40
N SER A 4 -52.11 25.00 27.64
CA SER A 4 -51.45 24.11 26.69
C SER A 4 -50.04 23.83 27.22
N THR A 5 -49.92 22.81 28.07
CA THR A 5 -48.67 22.39 28.73
C THR A 5 -48.35 20.93 28.43
N ASN A 6 -48.63 20.44 27.22
CA ASN A 6 -48.44 19.02 26.90
C ASN A 6 -47.47 18.71 25.75
N HIS A 7 -46.78 19.69 25.16
CA HIS A 7 -45.81 19.41 24.08
C HIS A 7 -44.33 19.65 24.42
N LEU A 8 -43.99 20.39 25.48
CA LEU A 8 -42.58 20.55 25.88
C LEU A 8 -42.04 19.40 26.76
N ASN A 9 -42.90 18.78 27.58
CA ASN A 9 -42.43 17.77 28.55
C ASN A 9 -41.94 16.47 27.90
N THR A 10 -42.36 16.15 26.67
CA THR A 10 -41.95 14.89 26.01
C THR A 10 -40.54 14.98 25.41
N MET A 11 -40.15 16.14 24.86
CA MET A 11 -38.79 16.34 24.35
C MET A 11 -37.78 16.48 25.48
N ASP A 12 -38.12 17.21 26.54
CA ASP A 12 -37.23 17.36 27.70
C ASP A 12 -37.06 16.05 28.47
N ALA A 13 -38.14 15.27 28.63
CA ALA A 13 -38.04 13.92 29.19
C ALA A 13 -37.22 12.98 28.29
N PHE A 14 -37.32 13.10 26.97
CA PHE A 14 -36.51 12.32 26.03
C PHE A 14 -35.01 12.66 26.17
N TRP A 15 -34.65 13.94 26.23
CA TRP A 15 -33.26 14.35 26.42
C TRP A 15 -32.72 13.98 27.80
N LEU A 16 -33.56 13.99 28.85
CA LEU A 16 -33.19 13.53 30.19
C LEU A 16 -32.92 12.01 30.20
N VAL A 17 -33.75 11.22 29.50
CA VAL A 17 -33.54 9.77 29.34
C VAL A 17 -32.27 9.49 28.53
N VAL A 18 -32.01 10.24 27.46
CA VAL A 18 -30.76 10.11 26.68
C VAL A 18 -29.54 10.47 27.53
N ALA A 19 -29.60 11.56 28.30
CA ALA A 19 -28.51 11.97 29.18
C ALA A 19 -28.22 10.94 30.28
N THR A 20 -29.26 10.37 30.89
CA THR A 20 -29.09 9.31 31.91
C THR A 20 -28.50 8.03 31.31
N ILE A 21 -28.90 7.63 30.10
CA ILE A 21 -28.30 6.49 29.39
C ILE A 21 -26.82 6.74 29.08
N VAL A 22 -26.46 7.95 28.63
CA VAL A 22 -25.06 8.32 28.35
C VAL A 22 -24.21 8.31 29.62
N VAL A 23 -24.72 8.83 30.73
CA VAL A 23 -24.01 8.81 32.03
C VAL A 23 -23.82 7.38 32.52
N ILE A 24 -24.85 6.53 32.44
CA ILE A 24 -24.77 5.10 32.79
C ILE A 24 -23.74 4.39 31.90
N TYR A 25 -23.71 4.69 30.60
CA TYR A 25 -22.74 4.13 29.67
C TYR A 25 -21.30 4.55 30.00
N ILE A 26 -21.06 5.82 30.31
CA ILE A 26 -19.74 6.32 30.72
C ILE A 26 -19.29 5.64 32.02
N LEU A 27 -20.20 5.47 33.00
CA LEU A 27 -19.90 4.77 34.24
C LEU A 27 -19.60 3.27 34.02
N LEU A 28 -20.32 2.60 33.11
CA LEU A 28 -20.06 1.21 32.71
C LEU A 28 -18.69 1.07 32.03
N CYS A 29 -18.35 1.97 31.11
CA CYS A 29 -17.05 2.01 30.45
C CYS A 29 -15.91 2.28 31.45
N ALA A 30 -16.09 3.25 32.35
CA ALA A 30 -15.12 3.56 33.39
C ALA A 30 -14.92 2.38 34.37
N TYR A 31 -16.01 1.69 34.74
CA TYR A 31 -15.95 0.47 35.55
C TYR A 31 -15.22 -0.66 34.82
N ALA A 32 -15.49 -0.87 33.53
CA ALA A 32 -14.85 -1.90 32.72
C ALA A 32 -13.35 -1.64 32.48
N ILE A 33 -12.93 -0.38 32.35
CA ILE A 33 -11.53 0.02 32.26
C ILE A 33 -10.81 -0.17 33.59
N LYS A 34 -11.48 0.13 34.72
CA LYS A 34 -10.89 0.01 36.06
C LYS A 34 -10.80 -1.45 36.53
N ASN A 35 -11.72 -2.30 36.07
CA ASN A 35 -11.74 -3.74 36.34
C ASN A 35 -11.63 -4.53 35.01
N PRO A 36 -10.47 -4.50 34.33
CA PRO A 36 -10.31 -5.27 33.11
C PRO A 36 -10.49 -6.77 33.44
N PRO A 37 -11.34 -7.51 32.71
CA PRO A 37 -11.54 -8.92 32.98
C PRO A 37 -10.21 -9.65 32.78
N LYS A 38 -9.71 -10.28 33.85
CA LYS A 38 -8.40 -10.96 33.93
C LYS A 38 -8.20 -12.15 32.95
N TYR A 39 -9.10 -12.38 32.00
CA TYR A 39 -9.19 -13.64 31.25
C TYR A 39 -9.63 -13.48 29.79
N VAL A 40 -9.03 -12.58 29.01
CA VAL A 40 -9.03 -12.74 27.55
C VAL A 40 -7.73 -13.44 27.17
N LYS A 41 -7.67 -14.77 27.35
CA LYS A 41 -6.59 -15.58 26.80
C LYS A 41 -6.66 -15.50 25.28
N LEU A 42 -5.50 -15.33 24.63
CA LEU A 42 -5.40 -15.44 23.18
C LEU A 42 -5.86 -16.85 22.78
N LYS A 43 -6.86 -16.94 21.91
CA LYS A 43 -7.35 -18.22 21.42
C LYS A 43 -6.35 -18.81 20.43
N SER A 44 -6.12 -20.10 20.53
CA SER A 44 -5.38 -20.89 19.55
C SER A 44 -6.32 -22.01 19.08
N PRO A 45 -7.05 -21.84 17.97
CA PRO A 45 -7.87 -22.92 17.42
C PRO A 45 -6.98 -24.13 17.11
N ALA A 46 -7.54 -25.34 17.18
CA ALA A 46 -6.78 -26.57 17.01
C ALA A 46 -6.19 -26.70 15.59
N PHE A 47 -6.81 -26.04 14.61
CA PHE A 47 -6.36 -25.96 13.23
C PHE A 47 -6.64 -24.59 12.61
N LYS A 48 -6.06 -24.33 11.43
CA LYS A 48 -6.28 -23.11 10.63
C LYS A 48 -6.67 -23.49 9.21
N ALA A 49 -7.74 -22.90 8.68
CA ALA A 49 -8.19 -23.11 7.31
C ALA A 49 -8.25 -21.80 6.50
N ARG A 50 -7.91 -21.80 5.21
CA ARG A 50 -8.09 -20.65 4.31
C ARG A 50 -9.10 -20.95 3.21
N ILE A 51 -9.03 -22.16 2.67
CA ILE A 51 -9.91 -22.65 1.61
C ILE A 51 -10.78 -23.75 2.21
N ILE A 52 -12.10 -23.59 2.10
CA ILE A 52 -13.10 -24.55 2.59
C ILE A 52 -13.88 -25.09 1.40
N ALA A 53 -13.91 -26.41 1.23
CA ALA A 53 -14.75 -27.05 0.22
C ALA A 53 -16.17 -27.22 0.76
N HIS A 54 -17.09 -26.39 0.29
CA HIS A 54 -18.51 -26.44 0.62
C HIS A 54 -19.15 -27.73 0.06
N ARG A 55 -19.93 -28.42 0.89
CA ARG A 55 -20.55 -29.74 0.64
C ARG A 55 -19.57 -30.75 0.05
N GLY A 56 -18.34 -30.76 0.56
CA GLY A 56 -17.26 -31.64 0.08
C GLY A 56 -16.78 -31.36 -1.35
N GLY A 57 -17.03 -30.18 -1.93
CA GLY A 57 -16.54 -29.82 -3.27
C GLY A 57 -17.60 -29.87 -4.38
N ALA A 58 -18.83 -29.45 -4.08
CA ALA A 58 -20.00 -29.57 -4.97
C ALA A 58 -19.88 -28.91 -6.37
N GLY A 59 -18.94 -27.97 -6.55
CA GLY A 59 -18.67 -27.36 -7.85
C GLY A 59 -17.82 -28.24 -8.79
N GLU A 60 -17.12 -29.24 -8.26
CA GLU A 60 -16.16 -30.04 -9.03
C GLU A 60 -16.65 -31.47 -9.27
N HIS A 61 -17.26 -32.07 -8.24
CA HIS A 61 -17.91 -33.38 -8.29
C HIS A 61 -19.28 -33.33 -7.59
N VAL A 62 -20.01 -34.45 -7.60
CA VAL A 62 -21.34 -34.57 -6.98
C VAL A 62 -21.24 -34.27 -5.47
N GLU A 63 -22.11 -33.37 -4.98
CA GLU A 63 -22.07 -32.86 -3.61
C GLU A 63 -22.13 -33.97 -2.55
N ASN A 64 -21.41 -33.78 -1.43
CA ASN A 64 -21.37 -34.66 -0.27
C ASN A 64 -21.03 -36.13 -0.56
N THR A 65 -20.36 -36.41 -1.68
CA THR A 65 -19.79 -37.74 -2.00
C THR A 65 -18.36 -37.88 -1.50
N LEU A 66 -17.95 -39.12 -1.21
CA LEU A 66 -16.59 -39.42 -0.79
C LEU A 66 -15.56 -39.07 -1.89
N SER A 67 -15.91 -39.29 -3.16
CA SER A 67 -15.04 -38.94 -4.30
C SER A 67 -14.83 -37.43 -4.42
N ALA A 68 -15.88 -36.62 -4.22
CA ALA A 68 -15.76 -35.16 -4.21
C ALA A 68 -14.82 -34.69 -3.09
N MET A 69 -14.96 -35.26 -1.89
CA MET A 69 -14.09 -34.94 -0.76
C MET A 69 -12.64 -35.33 -1.04
N LEU A 70 -12.38 -36.53 -1.56
CA LEU A 70 -11.02 -36.98 -1.90
C LEU A 70 -10.39 -36.11 -2.99
N LEU A 71 -11.16 -35.65 -3.97
CA LEU A 71 -10.66 -34.70 -4.98
C LEU A 71 -10.35 -33.33 -4.35
N ALA A 72 -11.20 -32.84 -3.45
CA ALA A 72 -10.94 -31.60 -2.73
C ALA A 72 -9.65 -31.71 -1.88
N VAL A 73 -9.43 -32.87 -1.25
CA VAL A 73 -8.16 -33.22 -0.57
C VAL A 73 -6.99 -33.19 -1.53
N GLU A 74 -7.10 -33.81 -2.71
CA GLU A 74 -6.05 -33.82 -3.75
C GLU A 74 -5.70 -32.41 -4.22
N LYS A 75 -6.71 -31.53 -4.32
CA LYS A 75 -6.55 -30.10 -4.65
C LYS A 75 -6.04 -29.24 -3.51
N LYS A 76 -5.66 -29.84 -2.38
CA LYS A 76 -5.06 -29.17 -1.22
C LYS A 76 -5.99 -28.14 -0.56
N VAL A 77 -7.28 -28.46 -0.45
CA VAL A 77 -8.22 -27.70 0.37
C VAL A 77 -7.85 -27.85 1.85
N ASP A 78 -8.00 -26.78 2.64
CA ASP A 78 -7.59 -26.78 4.06
C ASP A 78 -8.66 -27.35 5.01
N MET A 79 -9.95 -27.28 4.64
CA MET A 79 -11.06 -27.82 5.43
C MET A 79 -12.21 -28.27 4.53
N LEU A 80 -12.88 -29.37 4.91
CA LEU A 80 -14.10 -29.83 4.27
C LEU A 80 -15.31 -29.38 5.09
N GLU A 81 -16.33 -28.81 4.45
CA GLU A 81 -17.63 -28.58 5.07
C GLU A 81 -18.62 -29.64 4.57
N LEU A 82 -19.35 -30.24 5.52
CA LEU A 82 -20.28 -31.31 5.24
C LEU A 82 -21.48 -31.30 6.18
N ASP A 83 -22.60 -31.76 5.64
CA ASP A 83 -23.88 -31.81 6.33
C ASP A 83 -24.21 -33.26 6.70
N VAL A 84 -24.79 -33.49 7.88
CA VAL A 84 -25.11 -34.84 8.35
C VAL A 84 -26.58 -35.02 8.71
N HIS A 85 -27.08 -36.22 8.40
CA HIS A 85 -28.40 -36.71 8.77
C HIS A 85 -28.31 -38.13 9.36
N ILE A 86 -29.40 -38.58 9.99
CA ILE A 86 -29.49 -39.93 10.57
C ILE A 86 -30.55 -40.75 9.84
N THR A 87 -30.23 -42.00 9.54
CA THR A 87 -31.15 -42.98 8.97
C THR A 87 -32.03 -43.63 10.03
N LYS A 88 -33.03 -44.41 9.61
CA LYS A 88 -33.93 -45.15 10.50
C LYS A 88 -33.21 -46.18 11.37
N ASP A 89 -32.14 -46.80 10.85
CA ASP A 89 -31.25 -47.75 11.54
C ASP A 89 -30.11 -47.06 12.33
N GLU A 90 -30.29 -45.77 12.65
CA GLU A 90 -29.39 -44.97 13.49
C GLU A 90 -27.96 -44.83 12.95
N GLN A 91 -27.78 -44.94 11.63
CA GLN A 91 -26.52 -44.66 10.95
C GLN A 91 -26.43 -43.17 10.57
N VAL A 92 -25.27 -42.55 10.81
CA VAL A 92 -25.04 -41.15 10.45
C VAL A 92 -24.45 -41.07 9.05
N VAL A 93 -25.18 -40.41 8.15
CA VAL A 93 -24.85 -40.26 6.74
C VAL A 93 -24.55 -38.81 6.38
N VAL A 94 -23.69 -38.60 5.39
CA VAL A 94 -23.32 -37.26 4.91
C VAL A 94 -24.21 -36.88 3.72
N CYS A 95 -25.09 -35.90 3.91
CA CYS A 95 -26.01 -35.40 2.89
C CYS A 95 -26.53 -34.01 3.31
N HIS A 96 -26.72 -33.10 2.36
CA HIS A 96 -27.23 -31.76 2.67
C HIS A 96 -28.74 -31.79 2.96
N ASP A 97 -29.50 -32.44 2.08
CA ASP A 97 -30.95 -32.48 2.18
C ASP A 97 -31.43 -33.65 3.03
N ASP A 98 -32.38 -33.40 3.91
CA ASP A 98 -33.14 -34.47 4.59
C ASP A 98 -34.09 -35.17 3.61
N HIS A 99 -34.60 -34.42 2.62
CA HIS A 99 -35.51 -34.92 1.61
C HIS A 99 -34.79 -35.27 0.30
N LEU A 100 -34.92 -36.52 -0.15
CA LEU A 100 -34.12 -37.07 -1.24
C LEU A 100 -34.58 -36.66 -2.66
N LEU A 101 -35.64 -35.86 -2.79
CA LEU A 101 -36.23 -35.52 -4.09
C LEU A 101 -35.27 -34.70 -4.98
N ARG A 102 -34.57 -33.72 -4.40
CA ARG A 102 -33.58 -32.91 -5.15
C ARG A 102 -32.38 -33.77 -5.53
N VAL A 103 -31.74 -34.37 -4.53
CA VAL A 103 -30.44 -35.04 -4.65
C VAL A 103 -30.49 -36.42 -5.33
N ALA A 104 -31.54 -37.21 -5.10
CA ALA A 104 -31.67 -38.58 -5.63
C ALA A 104 -32.93 -38.80 -6.49
N GLY A 105 -33.91 -37.88 -6.45
CA GLY A 105 -35.15 -38.01 -7.23
C GLY A 105 -36.20 -38.92 -6.58
N VAL A 106 -35.98 -39.30 -5.32
CA VAL A 106 -36.88 -40.16 -4.56
C VAL A 106 -37.66 -39.31 -3.56
N ASP A 107 -38.98 -39.43 -3.57
CA ASP A 107 -39.89 -38.71 -2.65
C ASP A 107 -39.91 -39.38 -1.26
N SER A 108 -38.82 -39.24 -0.52
CA SER A 108 -38.64 -39.84 0.82
C SER A 108 -37.62 -39.07 1.65
N TYR A 109 -37.73 -39.21 2.97
CA TYR A 109 -36.82 -38.62 3.95
C TYR A 109 -35.75 -39.63 4.38
N ILE A 110 -34.52 -39.17 4.62
CA ILE A 110 -33.41 -40.02 5.10
C ILE A 110 -33.79 -40.73 6.40
N SER A 111 -34.45 -40.00 7.31
CA SER A 111 -34.93 -40.52 8.60
C SER A 111 -35.93 -41.69 8.51
N LYS A 112 -36.51 -41.96 7.33
CA LYS A 112 -37.50 -43.04 7.12
C LYS A 112 -36.91 -44.32 6.51
N LEU A 113 -35.69 -44.27 5.98
CA LEU A 113 -35.03 -45.36 5.26
C LEU A 113 -33.89 -45.97 6.09
N ASN A 114 -33.61 -47.26 5.91
CA ASN A 114 -32.39 -47.87 6.44
C ASN A 114 -31.20 -47.51 5.53
N TYR A 115 -29.96 -47.58 6.03
CA TYR A 115 -28.78 -47.21 5.25
C TYR A 115 -28.63 -48.01 3.94
N ASN A 116 -28.92 -49.31 3.97
CA ASN A 116 -28.86 -50.18 2.78
C ASN A 116 -29.95 -49.88 1.74
N GLU A 117 -30.99 -49.14 2.12
CA GLU A 117 -32.13 -48.76 1.25
C GLU A 117 -31.92 -47.37 0.61
N LEU A 118 -30.84 -46.66 0.95
CA LEU A 118 -30.59 -45.33 0.42
C LEU A 118 -30.28 -45.37 -1.09
N PRO A 119 -30.93 -44.50 -1.90
CA PRO A 119 -30.68 -44.43 -3.33
C PRO A 119 -29.33 -43.79 -3.64
N PHE A 120 -28.80 -44.07 -4.83
CA PHE A 120 -27.67 -43.32 -5.39
C PHE A 120 -28.09 -41.89 -5.74
N LEU A 121 -27.16 -40.95 -5.55
CA LEU A 121 -27.33 -39.55 -5.92
C LEU A 121 -27.43 -39.39 -7.45
N LYS A 122 -28.11 -38.34 -7.89
CA LYS A 122 -28.14 -37.95 -9.31
C LYS A 122 -26.74 -37.56 -9.78
N ASN A 123 -26.48 -37.74 -11.07
CA ASN A 123 -25.19 -37.35 -11.65
C ASN A 123 -25.00 -35.84 -11.77
N ASN A 124 -26.10 -35.10 -11.83
CA ASN A 124 -26.09 -33.64 -11.88
C ASN A 124 -27.13 -33.13 -10.88
N ILE A 125 -26.64 -32.47 -9.83
CA ILE A 125 -27.46 -31.89 -8.77
C ILE A 125 -27.33 -30.37 -8.89
N PRO A 126 -28.45 -29.63 -9.02
CA PRO A 126 -28.40 -28.17 -9.02
C PRO A 126 -27.97 -27.66 -7.63
N LEU A 127 -27.01 -26.74 -7.62
CA LEU A 127 -26.42 -26.21 -6.38
C LEU A 127 -27.46 -25.45 -5.52
N ASP A 128 -28.39 -24.74 -6.17
CA ASP A 128 -29.50 -24.00 -5.55
C ASP A 128 -30.80 -24.18 -6.36
N GLU A 129 -31.98 -24.08 -5.70
CA GLU A 129 -33.31 -24.17 -6.35
C GLU A 129 -33.58 -23.08 -7.41
N HIS A 130 -32.73 -22.05 -7.48
CA HIS A 130 -32.87 -20.90 -8.36
C HIS A 130 -31.64 -20.65 -9.28
N SER A 131 -30.65 -21.55 -9.27
CA SER A 131 -29.43 -21.40 -10.06
C SER A 131 -29.43 -22.31 -11.28
N GLU A 132 -29.13 -21.76 -12.46
CA GLU A 132 -28.93 -22.51 -13.71
C GLU A 132 -27.56 -23.24 -13.76
N VAL A 133 -26.74 -23.10 -12.71
CA VAL A 133 -25.41 -23.71 -12.64
C VAL A 133 -25.52 -25.14 -12.10
N ALA A 134 -25.30 -26.10 -12.99
CA ALA A 134 -25.13 -27.51 -12.65
C ALA A 134 -23.91 -27.72 -11.75
N GLY A 135 -24.06 -28.51 -10.67
CA GLY A 135 -22.94 -28.98 -9.86
C GLY A 135 -22.03 -29.93 -10.65
N GLY A 136 -20.90 -30.32 -10.03
CA GLY A 136 -19.96 -31.27 -10.63
C GLY A 136 -20.59 -32.63 -10.95
N SER A 137 -20.03 -33.34 -11.93
CA SER A 137 -20.54 -34.65 -12.39
C SER A 137 -19.48 -35.74 -12.26
N THR A 138 -19.92 -37.00 -12.13
CA THR A 138 -19.03 -38.17 -12.06
C THR A 138 -19.33 -39.18 -13.16
N GLN A 139 -18.28 -39.79 -13.71
CA GLN A 139 -18.40 -40.85 -14.72
C GLN A 139 -18.65 -42.22 -14.08
N ASN A 140 -18.29 -42.42 -12.81
CA ASN A 140 -18.40 -43.69 -12.12
C ASN A 140 -19.69 -43.74 -11.26
N PRO A 141 -20.64 -44.67 -11.54
CA PRO A 141 -21.89 -44.75 -10.80
C PRO A 141 -21.72 -45.05 -9.30
N MET A 142 -20.65 -45.75 -8.90
CA MET A 142 -20.39 -46.12 -7.50
C MET A 142 -20.03 -44.93 -6.63
N ASP A 143 -19.48 -43.87 -7.24
CA ASP A 143 -19.07 -42.65 -6.55
C ASP A 143 -20.26 -41.80 -6.10
N ARG A 144 -21.49 -42.15 -6.52
CA ARG A 144 -22.74 -41.46 -6.19
C ARG A 144 -23.42 -42.00 -4.94
N ARG A 145 -22.76 -42.90 -4.21
CA ARG A 145 -23.29 -43.45 -2.96
C ARG A 145 -23.23 -42.39 -1.84
N ILE A 146 -24.27 -42.32 -1.02
CA ILE A 146 -24.27 -41.51 0.20
C ILE A 146 -23.30 -42.15 1.23
N PRO A 147 -22.20 -41.48 1.61
CA PRO A 147 -21.19 -42.07 2.47
C PRO A 147 -21.60 -41.99 3.95
N LEU A 148 -21.07 -42.91 4.76
CA LEU A 148 -21.17 -42.84 6.22
C LEU A 148 -20.19 -41.81 6.76
N LEU A 149 -20.58 -41.08 7.80
CA LEU A 149 -19.70 -40.09 8.45
C LEU A 149 -18.40 -40.73 8.96
N GLU A 150 -18.49 -41.94 9.53
CA GLU A 150 -17.32 -42.67 10.03
C GLU A 150 -16.31 -42.98 8.91
N GLU A 151 -16.81 -43.35 7.73
CA GLU A 151 -15.98 -43.64 6.55
C GLU A 151 -15.27 -42.36 6.06
N VAL A 152 -16.01 -41.26 5.97
CA VAL A 152 -15.46 -39.95 5.58
C VAL A 152 -14.37 -39.49 6.54
N LEU A 153 -14.62 -39.56 7.85
CA LEU A 153 -13.64 -39.12 8.86
C LEU A 153 -12.37 -39.98 8.84
N LYS A 154 -12.45 -41.27 8.51
CA LYS A 154 -11.28 -42.14 8.37
C LYS A 154 -10.46 -41.82 7.12
N GLN A 155 -11.12 -41.62 5.97
CA GLN A 155 -10.43 -41.46 4.68
C GLN A 155 -9.89 -40.05 4.44
N THR A 156 -10.49 -39.03 5.05
CA THR A 156 -10.07 -37.63 4.88
C THR A 156 -9.03 -37.19 5.92
N TYR A 157 -8.58 -38.07 6.82
CA TYR A 157 -7.55 -37.73 7.80
C TYR A 157 -6.21 -37.43 7.07
N PRO A 158 -5.50 -36.33 7.41
CA PRO A 158 -5.65 -35.45 8.60
C PRO A 158 -6.44 -34.14 8.38
N ILE A 159 -7.16 -33.97 7.28
CA ILE A 159 -7.75 -32.67 6.89
C ILE A 159 -8.92 -32.28 7.81
N PRO A 160 -8.94 -31.06 8.37
CA PRO A 160 -10.03 -30.59 9.20
C PRO A 160 -11.42 -30.67 8.55
N VAL A 161 -12.44 -30.91 9.36
CA VAL A 161 -13.83 -31.07 8.90
C VAL A 161 -14.78 -30.21 9.73
N ASN A 162 -15.55 -29.36 9.06
CA ASN A 162 -16.70 -28.66 9.63
C ASN A 162 -17.95 -29.52 9.44
N ILE A 163 -18.60 -29.92 10.52
CA ILE A 163 -19.81 -30.74 10.50
C ILE A 163 -21.01 -29.86 10.86
N ASP A 164 -21.95 -29.71 9.92
CA ASP A 164 -23.22 -29.02 10.14
C ASP A 164 -24.39 -30.00 10.30
N ILE A 165 -25.17 -29.81 11.37
CA ILE A 165 -26.35 -30.61 11.71
C ILE A 165 -27.62 -29.81 11.42
N LYS A 166 -28.24 -30.01 10.25
CA LYS A 166 -29.39 -29.19 9.85
C LYS A 166 -30.66 -29.41 10.68
N ILE A 167 -30.80 -30.57 11.33
CA ILE A 167 -32.00 -30.95 12.08
C ILE A 167 -31.69 -31.02 13.57
N ASN A 168 -32.51 -30.36 14.39
CA ASN A 168 -32.42 -30.45 15.85
C ASN A 168 -32.95 -31.80 16.36
N ASN A 169 -32.12 -32.84 16.27
CA ASN A 169 -32.41 -34.18 16.74
C ASN A 169 -31.34 -34.63 17.75
N ASP A 170 -31.76 -34.91 18.99
CA ASP A 170 -30.86 -35.28 20.08
C ASP A 170 -30.08 -36.58 19.79
N LYS A 171 -30.73 -37.56 19.14
CA LYS A 171 -30.07 -38.82 18.76
C LYS A 171 -28.95 -38.61 17.73
N LEU A 172 -29.19 -37.75 16.75
CA LEU A 172 -28.19 -37.41 15.73
C LEU A 172 -26.98 -36.72 16.37
N ILE A 173 -27.22 -35.79 17.30
CA ILE A 173 -26.18 -35.05 18.02
C ILE A 173 -25.33 -35.97 18.90
N GLU A 174 -25.96 -36.91 19.62
CA GLU A 174 -25.24 -37.87 20.45
C GLU A 174 -24.41 -38.84 19.60
N LYS A 175 -24.99 -39.36 18.51
CA LYS A 175 -24.30 -40.29 17.60
C LYS A 175 -23.15 -39.63 16.84
N THR A 176 -23.30 -38.40 16.36
CA THR A 176 -22.19 -37.67 15.71
C THR A 176 -21.05 -37.40 16.69
N ALA A 177 -21.36 -36.99 17.93
CA ALA A 177 -20.35 -36.79 18.96
C ALA A 177 -19.60 -38.10 19.32
N GLU A 178 -20.32 -39.22 19.41
CA GLU A 178 -19.75 -40.56 19.63
C GLU A 178 -18.79 -40.96 18.49
N ILE A 179 -19.18 -40.76 17.23
CA ILE A 179 -18.35 -41.06 16.05
C ILE A 179 -17.08 -40.20 16.04
N VAL A 180 -17.17 -38.91 16.34
CA VAL A 180 -16.01 -38.00 16.39
C VAL A 180 -15.04 -38.40 17.50
N SER A 181 -15.55 -38.83 18.66
CA SER A 181 -14.68 -39.27 19.76
C SER A 181 -14.05 -40.64 19.48
N THR A 182 -14.81 -41.58 18.92
CA THR A 182 -14.30 -42.91 18.53
C THR A 182 -13.21 -42.80 17.46
N SER A 183 -13.34 -41.85 16.53
CA SER A 183 -12.35 -41.59 15.49
C SER A 183 -11.14 -40.76 15.96
N LYS A 184 -11.09 -40.32 17.23
CA LYS A 184 -10.02 -39.47 17.81
C LYS A 184 -9.78 -38.18 17.01
N ARG A 185 -10.84 -37.60 16.45
CA ARG A 185 -10.76 -36.42 15.57
C ARG A 185 -11.19 -35.13 16.24
N GLU A 186 -11.28 -35.08 17.58
CA GLU A 186 -11.78 -33.91 18.31
C GLU A 186 -11.01 -32.61 17.99
N ASN A 187 -9.69 -32.70 17.81
CA ASN A 187 -8.82 -31.56 17.47
C ASN A 187 -8.82 -31.20 15.97
N SER A 188 -9.57 -31.92 15.14
CA SER A 188 -9.64 -31.70 13.68
C SER A 188 -11.08 -31.47 13.19
N VAL A 189 -12.04 -31.41 14.10
CA VAL A 189 -13.45 -31.17 13.78
C VAL A 189 -13.86 -29.83 14.35
N ALA A 190 -14.72 -29.10 13.64
CA ALA A 190 -15.44 -27.96 14.18
C ALA A 190 -16.96 -28.16 14.05
N TRP A 191 -17.69 -27.75 15.09
CA TRP A 191 -19.15 -27.74 15.05
C TRP A 191 -19.67 -26.43 14.45
N GLY A 192 -20.31 -26.52 13.28
CA GLY A 192 -20.98 -25.41 12.61
C GLY A 192 -22.50 -25.52 12.74
N ASN A 193 -23.18 -24.44 13.12
CA ASN A 193 -24.64 -24.35 12.97
C ASN A 193 -25.16 -22.92 13.12
N PHE A 194 -26.21 -22.58 12.36
CA PHE A 194 -26.93 -21.31 12.54
C PHE A 194 -27.76 -21.24 13.83
N ASP A 195 -28.34 -22.35 14.30
CA ASP A 195 -29.16 -22.40 15.53
C ASP A 195 -28.29 -22.64 16.77
N GLU A 196 -28.25 -21.63 17.64
CA GLU A 196 -27.55 -21.67 18.93
C GLU A 196 -28.01 -22.83 19.83
N LYS A 197 -29.26 -23.29 19.70
CA LYS A 197 -29.76 -24.43 20.49
C LYS A 197 -29.02 -25.72 20.15
N ILE A 198 -28.73 -25.94 18.86
CA ILE A 198 -28.01 -27.13 18.37
C ILE A 198 -26.54 -27.05 18.79
N VAL A 199 -25.88 -25.90 18.60
CA VAL A 199 -24.49 -25.67 19.05
C VAL A 199 -24.34 -25.92 20.56
N ARG A 200 -25.30 -25.45 21.37
CA ARG A 200 -25.27 -25.69 22.83
C ARG A 200 -25.43 -27.16 23.20
N LYS A 201 -26.24 -27.92 22.46
CA LYS A 201 -26.40 -29.36 22.67
C LYS A 201 -25.13 -30.13 22.25
N LEU A 202 -24.55 -29.79 21.10
CA LEU A 202 -23.27 -30.36 20.62
C LEU A 202 -22.12 -30.13 21.59
N HIS A 203 -21.97 -28.88 22.07
CA HIS A 203 -20.94 -28.57 23.06
C HIS A 203 -21.16 -29.27 24.40
N LYS A 204 -22.42 -29.57 24.78
CA LYS A 204 -22.70 -30.38 25.98
C LYS A 204 -22.31 -31.84 25.76
N ALA A 205 -22.54 -32.37 24.56
CA ALA A 205 -22.19 -33.74 24.19
C ALA A 205 -20.67 -33.94 24.09
N ASN A 206 -19.93 -32.97 23.53
CA ASN A 206 -18.47 -33.00 23.48
C ASN A 206 -17.86 -31.59 23.65
N GLN A 207 -17.15 -31.37 24.76
CA GLN A 207 -16.54 -30.07 25.09
C GLN A 207 -15.15 -29.86 24.46
N ASN A 208 -14.53 -30.90 23.91
CA ASN A 208 -13.16 -30.84 23.38
C ASN A 208 -13.08 -30.37 21.92
N VAL A 209 -14.22 -30.20 21.26
CA VAL A 209 -14.32 -29.84 19.83
C VAL A 209 -14.52 -28.33 19.69
N ASP A 210 -13.84 -27.73 18.71
CA ASP A 210 -13.94 -26.30 18.44
C ASP A 210 -15.35 -25.91 17.91
N LEU A 211 -15.79 -24.69 18.24
CA LEU A 211 -17.10 -24.15 17.84
C LEU A 211 -17.00 -23.02 16.82
N ILE A 212 -17.92 -23.02 15.86
CA ILE A 212 -18.21 -21.90 14.97
C ILE A 212 -19.38 -21.06 15.53
N CYS A 213 -19.33 -19.74 15.33
CA CYS A 213 -20.34 -18.80 15.81
C CYS A 213 -21.72 -19.03 15.19
N SER A 214 -22.74 -19.20 16.05
CA SER A 214 -24.15 -19.17 15.63
C SER A 214 -24.63 -17.75 15.28
N THR A 215 -25.74 -17.63 14.53
CA THR A 215 -26.31 -16.33 14.12
C THR A 215 -26.56 -15.38 15.30
N ARG A 216 -27.02 -15.93 16.43
CA ARG A 216 -27.30 -15.14 17.63
C ARG A 216 -26.01 -14.64 18.29
N THR A 217 -24.96 -15.44 18.28
CA THR A 217 -23.62 -15.01 18.73
C THR A 217 -23.07 -13.91 17.82
N VAL A 218 -23.21 -14.05 16.50
CA VAL A 218 -22.77 -13.03 15.52
C VAL A 218 -23.46 -11.69 15.78
N LEU A 219 -24.79 -11.69 15.92
CA LEU A 219 -25.57 -10.48 16.23
C LEU A 219 -25.14 -9.85 17.56
N LYS A 220 -24.85 -10.68 18.58
CA LYS A 220 -24.35 -10.21 19.87
C LYS A 220 -22.97 -9.56 19.73
N ILE A 221 -22.04 -10.15 18.96
CA ILE A 221 -20.71 -9.59 18.72
C ILE A 221 -20.82 -8.21 18.07
N ILE A 222 -21.66 -8.08 17.04
CA ILE A 222 -21.88 -6.81 16.33
C ILE A 222 -22.46 -5.76 17.27
N PHE A 223 -23.52 -6.11 17.99
CA PHE A 223 -24.16 -5.20 18.95
C PHE A 223 -23.16 -4.70 20.01
N LEU A 224 -22.35 -5.60 20.57
CA LEU A 224 -21.32 -5.28 21.56
C LEU A 224 -20.16 -4.46 20.97
N PHE A 225 -19.83 -4.65 19.69
CA PHE A 225 -18.80 -3.88 19.00
C PHE A 225 -19.21 -2.42 18.87
N TYR A 226 -20.43 -2.16 18.38
CA TYR A 226 -20.94 -0.79 18.21
C TYR A 226 -21.19 -0.08 19.53
N ILE A 227 -21.42 -0.83 20.62
CA ILE A 227 -21.53 -0.29 21.98
C ILE A 227 -20.16 -0.23 22.67
N GLY A 228 -19.06 -0.64 22.02
CA GLY A 228 -17.71 -0.57 22.62
C GLY A 228 -17.46 -1.50 23.80
N LEU A 229 -18.40 -2.38 24.14
CA LEU A 229 -18.29 -3.34 25.25
C LEU A 229 -17.73 -4.70 24.83
N LEU A 230 -17.52 -4.93 23.53
CA LEU A 230 -16.94 -6.17 23.01
C LEU A 230 -15.61 -6.56 23.68
N PRO A 231 -14.64 -5.65 23.95
CA PRO A 231 -13.37 -5.98 24.60
C PRO A 231 -13.51 -6.68 25.96
N PHE A 232 -14.61 -6.47 26.67
CA PHE A 232 -14.81 -6.94 28.04
C PHE A 232 -15.59 -8.25 28.14
N ILE A 233 -16.14 -8.76 27.03
CA ILE A 233 -16.96 -9.98 27.04
C ILE A 233 -16.17 -11.14 26.41
N PRO A 234 -15.99 -12.27 27.14
CA PRO A 234 -15.36 -13.46 26.60
C PRO A 234 -16.28 -14.15 25.60
N LEU A 235 -15.70 -14.64 24.50
CA LEU A 235 -16.38 -15.43 23.47
C LEU A 235 -15.94 -16.88 23.60
N LYS A 236 -16.85 -17.83 23.50
CA LYS A 236 -16.53 -19.26 23.63
C LYS A 236 -16.06 -19.85 22.31
N GLU A 237 -16.63 -19.37 21.22
CA GLU A 237 -16.47 -19.82 19.85
C GLU A 237 -15.12 -19.38 19.25
N ASN A 238 -14.49 -20.25 18.46
CA ASN A 238 -13.13 -20.04 17.92
C ASN A 238 -13.15 -19.59 16.46
N PHE A 239 -14.21 -19.95 15.72
CA PHE A 239 -14.39 -19.62 14.31
C PHE A 239 -15.62 -18.73 14.11
N LEU A 240 -15.58 -17.83 13.12
CA LEU A 240 -16.68 -16.92 12.76
C LEU A 240 -16.95 -17.00 11.25
N GLU A 241 -18.16 -17.42 10.86
CA GLU A 241 -18.62 -17.43 9.47
C GLU A 241 -19.54 -16.23 9.18
N LEU A 242 -19.24 -15.44 8.14
CA LEU A 242 -19.98 -14.21 7.81
C LEU A 242 -20.61 -14.26 6.42
N PRO A 243 -21.96 -14.21 6.31
CA PRO A 243 -22.66 -14.22 5.03
C PRO A 243 -22.49 -12.88 4.28
N VAL A 244 -22.08 -12.92 3.01
CA VAL A 244 -21.80 -11.74 2.17
C VAL A 244 -23.07 -11.17 1.50
N LEU A 245 -24.19 -11.91 1.49
CA LEU A 245 -25.34 -11.62 0.63
C LEU A 245 -26.43 -10.68 1.19
N THR A 246 -26.23 -10.01 2.34
CA THR A 246 -27.30 -9.21 2.97
C THR A 246 -27.02 -7.71 2.96
N THR A 247 -28.08 -6.89 2.98
CA THR A 247 -28.06 -5.42 3.18
C THR A 247 -27.26 -4.95 4.40
N LEU A 248 -26.94 -5.86 5.32
CA LEU A 248 -26.07 -5.69 6.49
C LEU A 248 -24.56 -5.80 6.18
N TYR A 249 -24.15 -6.12 4.95
CA TYR A 249 -22.75 -6.34 4.54
C TYR A 249 -21.81 -5.20 4.94
N LYS A 250 -22.27 -3.94 4.85
CA LYS A 250 -21.46 -2.75 5.22
C LYS A 250 -21.17 -2.68 6.72
N LEU A 251 -22.06 -3.22 7.55
CA LEU A 251 -21.91 -3.25 9.00
C LEU A 251 -21.00 -4.40 9.43
N LEU A 252 -21.09 -5.53 8.72
CA LEU A 252 -20.33 -6.76 8.98
C LEU A 252 -18.86 -6.66 8.54
N LEU A 253 -18.60 -6.04 7.38
CA LEU A 253 -17.25 -5.89 6.79
C LEU A 253 -16.46 -4.68 7.32
N ASN A 254 -16.61 -4.35 8.62
CA ASN A 254 -15.88 -3.24 9.23
C ASN A 254 -14.45 -3.66 9.65
N PRO A 255 -13.38 -3.08 9.09
CA PRO A 255 -11.99 -3.53 9.35
C PRO A 255 -11.60 -3.51 10.84
N LEU A 256 -12.16 -2.59 11.63
CA LEU A 256 -11.90 -2.52 13.07
C LEU A 256 -12.46 -3.73 13.84
N LEU A 257 -13.59 -4.28 13.40
CA LEU A 257 -14.18 -5.49 13.99
C LEU A 257 -13.29 -6.71 13.68
N PHE A 258 -12.78 -6.81 12.45
CA PHE A 258 -11.84 -7.88 12.06
C PHE A 258 -10.56 -7.82 12.88
N LYS A 259 -9.97 -6.61 13.04
CA LYS A 259 -8.77 -6.41 13.86
C LYS A 259 -9.00 -6.84 15.31
N HIS A 260 -10.14 -6.47 15.90
CA HIS A 260 -10.49 -6.84 17.27
C HIS A 260 -10.64 -8.36 17.46
N LEU A 261 -11.28 -9.04 16.51
CA LEU A 261 -11.48 -10.49 16.56
C LEU A 261 -10.19 -11.26 16.27
N LYS A 262 -9.34 -10.78 15.35
CA LYS A 262 -8.03 -11.35 15.05
C LYS A 262 -7.07 -11.24 16.23
N LYS A 263 -7.03 -10.09 16.93
CA LYS A 263 -6.27 -9.92 18.19
C LYS A 263 -6.71 -10.86 19.31
N ARG A 264 -7.92 -11.42 19.23
CA ARG A 264 -8.42 -12.45 20.15
C ARG A 264 -8.06 -13.88 19.72
N GLY A 265 -7.43 -14.06 18.55
CA GLY A 265 -7.07 -15.35 18.00
C GLY A 265 -8.23 -16.11 17.34
N MET A 266 -9.32 -15.42 17.00
CA MET A 266 -10.44 -16.03 16.25
C MET A 266 -10.16 -16.02 14.75
N GLN A 267 -10.50 -17.11 14.07
CA GLN A 267 -10.40 -17.20 12.61
C GLN A 267 -11.76 -16.88 11.96
N ILE A 268 -11.73 -16.09 10.89
CA ILE A 268 -12.92 -15.57 10.21
C ILE A 268 -13.02 -16.15 8.80
N PHE A 269 -14.19 -16.67 8.45
CA PHE A 269 -14.54 -17.26 7.16
C PHE A 269 -15.64 -16.43 6.48
N LEU A 270 -15.52 -16.23 5.17
CA LEU A 270 -16.48 -15.48 4.35
C LEU A 270 -17.20 -16.45 3.41
N TRP A 271 -18.53 -16.34 3.34
CA TRP A 271 -19.38 -17.16 2.46
C TRP A 271 -20.62 -16.37 2.01
N VAL A 272 -21.26 -16.59 0.88
CA VAL A 272 -20.74 -17.23 -0.33
C VAL A 272 -20.14 -16.13 -1.20
N LEU A 273 -18.89 -16.30 -1.62
CA LEU A 273 -18.22 -15.42 -2.57
C LEU A 273 -18.30 -16.09 -3.94
N ASN A 274 -19.11 -15.55 -4.85
CA ASN A 274 -19.41 -16.19 -6.13
C ASN A 274 -18.77 -15.46 -7.32
N THR A 275 -18.54 -14.14 -7.21
CA THR A 275 -18.01 -13.35 -8.32
C THR A 275 -16.59 -12.84 -8.05
N PRO A 276 -15.72 -12.71 -9.07
CA PRO A 276 -14.39 -12.13 -8.91
C PRO A 276 -14.41 -10.73 -8.27
N GLU A 277 -15.46 -9.94 -8.53
CA GLU A 277 -15.65 -8.62 -7.91
C GLU A 277 -15.93 -8.71 -6.41
N GLU A 278 -16.72 -9.69 -5.96
CA GLU A 278 -16.94 -9.97 -4.54
C GLU A 278 -15.65 -10.43 -3.86
N PHE A 279 -14.88 -11.30 -4.52
CA PHE A 279 -13.55 -11.68 -4.04
C PHE A 279 -12.64 -10.45 -3.93
N GLU A 280 -12.51 -9.64 -4.97
CA GLU A 280 -11.69 -8.42 -4.93
C GLU A 280 -12.16 -7.42 -3.87
N HIS A 281 -13.46 -7.30 -3.63
CA HIS A 281 -14.01 -6.41 -2.61
C HIS A 281 -13.77 -6.94 -1.19
N ALA A 282 -14.01 -8.23 -0.95
CA ALA A 282 -13.70 -8.90 0.30
C ALA A 282 -12.21 -8.83 0.59
N PHE A 283 -11.36 -9.16 -0.38
CA PHE A 283 -9.92 -9.02 -0.29
C PHE A 283 -9.53 -7.57 -0.08
N ARG A 284 -10.12 -6.57 -0.74
CA ARG A 284 -9.76 -5.16 -0.51
C ARG A 284 -10.08 -4.70 0.91
N ASN A 285 -11.20 -5.11 1.49
CA ASN A 285 -11.55 -4.74 2.86
C ASN A 285 -10.73 -5.52 3.90
N LEU A 286 -10.43 -6.80 3.61
CA LEU A 286 -9.59 -7.64 4.45
C LEU A 286 -8.12 -7.24 4.36
N ILE A 287 -7.64 -6.89 3.16
CA ILE A 287 -6.33 -6.28 2.87
C ILE A 287 -6.32 -4.85 3.39
N MET A 288 -7.39 -4.08 3.44
CA MET A 288 -7.36 -2.80 4.18
C MET A 288 -7.14 -3.06 5.67
N SER A 289 -7.73 -4.10 6.26
CA SER A 289 -7.39 -4.50 7.64
C SER A 289 -5.97 -5.06 7.75
N LEU A 290 -5.51 -5.84 6.78
CA LEU A 290 -4.23 -6.54 6.80
C LEU A 290 -3.09 -5.67 6.29
N ALA A 291 -3.38 -4.59 5.58
CA ALA A 291 -2.50 -3.53 5.12
C ALA A 291 -2.63 -2.30 6.02
N GLU A 292 -3.65 -2.14 6.86
CA GLU A 292 -3.58 -1.31 8.08
C GLU A 292 -2.92 -2.07 9.23
N GLU A 293 -2.84 -3.41 9.18
CA GLU A 293 -2.03 -4.24 10.07
C GLU A 293 -0.63 -4.42 9.52
N LEU A 294 -0.43 -4.57 8.20
CA LEU A 294 0.87 -4.41 7.57
C LEU A 294 1.29 -2.96 7.71
N LEU A 295 0.46 -1.95 7.39
CA LEU A 295 0.83 -0.55 7.68
C LEU A 295 0.95 -0.29 9.17
N ALA A 296 0.34 -1.02 10.11
CA ALA A 296 0.62 -0.81 11.54
C ALA A 296 1.83 -1.61 12.04
N ASP A 297 2.15 -2.77 11.45
CA ASP A 297 3.33 -3.60 11.74
C ASP A 297 4.53 -3.15 10.87
N LEU A 298 4.29 -2.34 9.85
CA LEU A 298 5.23 -1.57 9.04
C LEU A 298 5.30 -0.14 9.60
N GLU A 299 4.25 0.47 10.13
CA GLU A 299 4.40 1.65 11.00
C GLU A 299 5.01 1.28 12.36
N GLU A 300 5.04 0.00 12.75
CA GLU A 300 5.86 -0.54 13.87
C GLU A 300 7.10 -1.31 13.38
N GLY A 301 7.38 -1.40 12.06
CA GLY A 301 8.46 -2.24 11.50
C GLY A 301 9.18 -1.74 10.22
N GLU A 302 8.52 -0.97 9.36
CA GLU A 302 9.14 0.01 8.43
C GLU A 302 9.65 1.25 9.17
N ASP A 303 9.13 1.53 10.37
CA ASP A 303 9.75 2.44 11.35
C ASP A 303 10.93 1.81 12.09
N ASP A 304 11.29 0.54 11.80
CA ASP A 304 12.49 -0.11 12.36
C ASP A 304 13.52 -0.55 11.30
N ASP A 305 13.30 -0.47 9.98
CA ASP A 305 14.32 -0.91 9.00
C ASP A 305 14.84 0.20 8.07
N TYR A 306 14.10 1.32 7.92
CA TYR A 306 14.65 2.54 7.31
C TYR A 306 15.00 3.62 8.34
N ASN A 307 14.39 3.53 9.51
CA ASN A 307 14.77 4.28 10.70
C ASN A 307 15.90 3.58 11.48
N VAL A 308 16.21 2.28 11.34
CA VAL A 308 17.44 1.76 12.01
C VAL A 308 18.74 2.33 11.44
N VAL A 309 18.73 3.09 10.34
CA VAL A 309 19.91 3.91 9.98
C VAL A 309 19.77 5.37 10.43
N GLU A 310 18.57 5.97 10.40
CA GLU A 310 18.36 7.37 10.82
C GLU A 310 17.96 7.56 12.30
N GLU A 311 17.11 6.71 12.87
CA GLU A 311 16.92 6.51 14.31
C GLU A 311 18.07 5.77 14.98
N ALA A 312 18.83 4.83 14.38
CA ALA A 312 20.11 4.46 15.03
C ALA A 312 21.08 5.63 14.98
N ALA A 313 21.11 6.45 13.92
CA ALA A 313 21.91 7.67 13.93
C ALA A 313 21.37 8.76 14.87
N GLN A 314 20.06 8.82 15.17
CA GLN A 314 19.43 9.81 16.05
C GLN A 314 19.29 9.36 17.53
N VAL A 315 19.09 8.07 17.77
CA VAL A 315 19.23 7.39 19.07
C VAL A 315 20.71 7.32 19.41
N GLU A 316 21.62 7.10 18.44
CA GLU A 316 23.03 7.45 18.62
C GLU A 316 23.20 8.96 18.79
N GLU A 317 22.55 9.89 18.09
CA GLU A 317 22.72 11.34 18.40
C GLU A 317 22.25 11.69 19.82
N LYS A 318 21.27 10.98 20.39
CA LYS A 318 20.79 11.18 21.77
C LYS A 318 21.59 10.39 22.82
N GLU A 319 22.10 9.20 22.50
CA GLU A 319 22.99 8.41 23.37
C GLU A 319 24.46 8.88 23.30
N THR A 320 24.94 9.36 22.15
CA THR A 320 26.28 9.95 21.97
C THR A 320 26.37 11.37 22.48
N ARG A 321 25.25 12.11 22.61
CA ARG A 321 25.25 13.35 23.40
C ARG A 321 25.55 13.09 24.89
N ALA A 322 25.39 11.85 25.36
CA ALA A 322 25.61 11.45 26.74
C ALA A 322 26.96 10.74 26.99
N LYS A 323 27.78 10.47 25.95
CA LYS A 323 29.13 9.90 26.12
C LYS A 323 30.18 10.89 25.63
N GLY A 324 30.95 11.42 26.59
CA GLY A 324 31.96 12.44 26.36
C GLY A 324 33.04 12.03 25.35
N ILE A 325 33.35 12.99 24.47
CA ILE A 325 34.69 13.33 23.96
C ILE A 325 35.60 12.11 23.70
N TYR A 326 35.41 11.43 22.57
CA TYR A 326 36.50 10.63 22.00
C TYR A 326 37.60 11.57 21.46
N ASN A 327 38.84 11.34 21.89
CA ASN A 327 39.99 12.17 21.51
C ASN A 327 40.73 11.66 20.26
N ARG A 328 40.53 10.40 19.87
CA ARG A 328 41.17 9.78 18.71
C ARG A 328 40.16 9.09 17.80
N VAL A 329 40.49 9.05 16.52
CA VAL A 329 39.67 8.43 15.46
C VAL A 329 39.58 6.91 15.67
N THR A 330 40.68 6.29 16.11
CA THR A 330 40.76 4.84 16.37
C THR A 330 39.83 4.33 17.48
N ALA A 331 39.30 5.23 18.32
CA ALA A 331 38.31 4.90 19.33
C ALA A 331 36.88 4.81 18.76
N VAL A 332 36.67 5.35 17.56
CA VAL A 332 35.37 5.43 16.88
C VAL A 332 35.34 4.52 15.66
N ALA A 333 36.44 4.41 14.93
CA ALA A 333 36.64 3.54 13.78
C ALA A 333 37.62 2.40 14.15
N HIS A 334 37.20 1.16 13.93
CA HIS A 334 37.92 -0.05 14.31
C HIS A 334 38.21 -1.01 13.14
N LEU A 335 37.54 -0.87 12.00
CA LEU A 335 37.58 -1.83 10.90
C LEU A 335 39.00 -1.96 10.33
N LEU A 336 39.71 -0.84 10.15
CA LEU A 336 41.05 -0.84 9.54
C LEU A 336 42.08 -1.62 10.38
N HIS A 337 41.87 -1.70 11.69
CA HIS A 337 42.71 -2.47 12.62
C HIS A 337 42.15 -3.88 12.92
N SER A 338 41.01 -4.24 12.34
CA SER A 338 40.42 -5.57 12.52
C SER A 338 41.22 -6.62 11.76
N ASP A 339 41.56 -7.72 12.43
CA ASP A 339 42.23 -8.87 11.82
C ASP A 339 41.41 -9.45 10.64
N HIS A 340 40.09 -9.35 10.73
CA HIS A 340 39.17 -9.77 9.66
C HIS A 340 39.37 -8.95 8.38
N PHE A 341 39.46 -7.62 8.52
CA PHE A 341 39.64 -6.71 7.40
C PHE A 341 40.99 -6.94 6.72
N GLN A 342 42.07 -7.03 7.51
CA GLN A 342 43.41 -7.26 6.98
C GLN A 342 43.52 -8.63 6.30
N GLY A 343 42.94 -9.67 6.89
CA GLY A 343 42.93 -11.01 6.32
C GLY A 343 42.20 -11.09 4.98
N ILE A 344 41.05 -10.41 4.83
CA ILE A 344 40.32 -10.36 3.55
C ILE A 344 41.08 -9.53 2.53
N MET A 345 41.55 -8.34 2.90
CA MET A 345 42.28 -7.46 1.98
C MET A 345 43.56 -8.11 1.45
N GLN A 346 44.27 -8.86 2.29
CA GLN A 346 45.45 -9.62 1.87
C GLN A 346 45.09 -10.73 0.87
N ARG A 347 44.00 -11.48 1.13
CA ARG A 347 43.50 -12.48 0.17
C ARG A 347 43.09 -11.85 -1.16
N ILE A 348 42.49 -10.66 -1.12
CA ILE A 348 42.11 -9.93 -2.34
C ILE A 348 43.37 -9.53 -3.12
N THR A 349 44.38 -8.96 -2.47
CA THR A 349 45.64 -8.60 -3.15
C THR A 349 46.33 -9.82 -3.74
N ASP A 350 46.41 -10.92 -2.99
CA ASP A 350 47.00 -12.17 -3.48
C ASP A 350 46.26 -12.71 -4.71
N ARG A 351 44.95 -12.53 -4.79
CA ARG A 351 44.11 -12.99 -5.90
C ARG A 351 44.13 -12.05 -7.11
N ILE A 352 44.31 -10.76 -6.90
CA ILE A 352 44.53 -9.79 -7.98
C ILE A 352 45.87 -10.08 -8.67
N GLU A 353 46.92 -10.38 -7.89
CA GLU A 353 48.26 -10.70 -8.41
C GLU A 353 48.29 -12.07 -9.12
N ASN A 354 47.69 -13.10 -8.53
CA ASN A 354 47.59 -14.43 -9.10
C ASN A 354 46.40 -14.55 -10.06
N SER A 355 46.53 -13.93 -11.24
CA SER A 355 45.52 -13.85 -12.32
C SER A 355 45.08 -15.18 -12.96
N HIS A 356 45.28 -16.34 -12.34
CA HIS A 356 44.74 -17.60 -12.84
C HIS A 356 43.23 -17.65 -12.55
N LEU A 357 42.41 -17.47 -13.60
CA LEU A 357 40.98 -17.83 -13.54
C LEU A 357 40.89 -19.32 -13.23
N THR A 358 40.52 -19.65 -12.00
CA THR A 358 40.20 -21.04 -11.67
C THR A 358 38.89 -21.39 -12.36
N THR A 359 38.89 -22.49 -13.12
CA THR A 359 37.66 -22.99 -13.74
C THR A 359 36.75 -23.48 -12.61
N ILE A 360 35.64 -22.78 -12.39
CA ILE A 360 34.69 -23.11 -11.33
C ILE A 360 34.13 -24.51 -11.63
N SER A 361 34.52 -25.50 -10.83
CA SER A 361 34.01 -26.86 -10.90
C SER A 361 33.23 -27.16 -9.62
N GLY A 362 31.91 -27.34 -9.74
CA GLY A 362 31.00 -27.57 -8.62
C GLY A 362 29.96 -26.45 -8.42
N PRO A 363 29.15 -26.52 -7.35
CA PRO A 363 28.18 -25.49 -7.00
C PRO A 363 28.88 -24.15 -6.73
N VAL A 364 28.50 -23.10 -7.47
CA VAL A 364 29.14 -21.77 -7.45
C VAL A 364 29.21 -21.19 -6.03
N GLU A 365 28.18 -21.41 -5.21
CA GLU A 365 28.08 -20.92 -3.83
C GLU A 365 29.11 -21.52 -2.87
N SER A 366 29.62 -22.72 -3.17
CA SER A 366 30.65 -23.40 -2.36
C SER A 366 32.07 -23.05 -2.79
N HIS A 367 32.23 -22.32 -3.90
CA HIS A 367 33.54 -22.01 -4.44
C HIS A 367 34.24 -20.95 -3.56
N PRO A 368 35.51 -21.15 -3.18
CA PRO A 368 36.22 -20.22 -2.29
C PRO A 368 36.33 -18.81 -2.87
N GLU A 369 36.37 -18.68 -4.21
CA GLU A 369 36.35 -17.35 -4.85
C GLU A 369 34.99 -16.65 -4.69
N TYR A 370 33.88 -17.38 -4.75
CA TYR A 370 32.56 -16.79 -4.58
C TYR A 370 32.38 -16.31 -3.13
N LEU A 371 32.78 -17.13 -2.16
CA LEU A 371 32.77 -16.76 -0.74
C LEU A 371 33.60 -15.51 -0.47
N LEU A 372 34.83 -15.43 -1.02
CA LEU A 372 35.67 -14.24 -0.88
C LEU A 372 35.02 -12.98 -1.46
N ILE A 373 34.24 -13.10 -2.53
CA ILE A 373 33.54 -11.95 -3.13
C ILE A 373 32.32 -11.54 -2.31
N VAL A 374 31.58 -12.50 -1.75
CA VAL A 374 30.50 -12.20 -0.80
C VAL A 374 31.06 -11.49 0.43
N ASP A 375 32.15 -11.99 1.00
CA ASP A 375 32.86 -11.38 2.12
C ASP A 375 33.37 -9.97 1.76
N ALA A 376 33.96 -9.81 0.58
CA ALA A 376 34.44 -8.51 0.09
C ALA A 376 33.29 -7.49 -0.09
N ASN A 377 32.13 -7.94 -0.58
CA ASN A 377 30.95 -7.07 -0.70
C ASN A 377 30.38 -6.68 0.67
N GLY A 378 30.34 -7.62 1.63
CA GLY A 378 29.97 -7.32 3.02
C GLY A 378 30.89 -6.26 3.62
N LEU A 379 32.20 -6.46 3.45
CA LEU A 379 33.23 -5.53 3.92
C LEU A 379 33.16 -4.16 3.22
N ALA A 380 32.77 -4.09 1.94
CA ALA A 380 32.55 -2.82 1.24
C ALA A 380 31.39 -2.01 1.85
N ALA A 381 30.33 -2.67 2.32
CA ALA A 381 29.22 -2.01 3.01
C ALA A 381 29.62 -1.53 4.41
N GLU A 382 30.43 -2.32 5.13
CA GLU A 382 31.01 -1.92 6.42
C GLU A 382 31.93 -0.70 6.29
N ILE A 383 32.77 -0.66 5.24
CA ILE A 383 33.60 0.50 4.92
C ILE A 383 32.76 1.77 4.74
N ASP A 384 31.63 1.69 4.03
CA ASP A 384 30.77 2.87 3.81
C ASP A 384 30.17 3.41 5.11
N ASN A 385 29.75 2.53 6.01
CA ASN A 385 29.27 2.91 7.33
C ASN A 385 30.38 3.57 8.14
N GLU A 386 31.59 3.02 8.11
CA GLU A 386 32.71 3.58 8.85
C GLU A 386 33.20 4.91 8.26
N ILE A 387 33.22 5.08 6.94
CA ILE A 387 33.49 6.37 6.29
C ILE A 387 32.47 7.42 6.75
N ALA A 388 31.19 7.07 6.91
CA ALA A 388 30.17 7.99 7.43
C ALA A 388 30.44 8.39 8.89
N VAL A 389 30.88 7.45 9.72
CA VAL A 389 31.26 7.68 11.12
C VAL A 389 32.51 8.55 11.22
N VAL A 390 33.55 8.27 10.42
CA VAL A 390 34.77 9.09 10.36
C VAL A 390 34.47 10.49 9.84
N HIS A 391 33.62 10.62 8.82
CA HIS A 391 33.17 11.92 8.32
C HIS A 391 32.44 12.72 9.41
N LYS A 392 31.56 12.08 10.20
CA LYS A 392 30.89 12.71 11.36
C LYS A 392 31.92 13.21 12.38
N PHE A 393 32.91 12.38 12.72
CA PHE A 393 34.00 12.75 13.63
C PHE A 393 34.82 13.95 13.12
N VAL A 394 35.27 13.90 11.87
CA VAL A 394 36.05 14.98 11.23
C VAL A 394 35.22 16.26 11.18
N ARG A 395 33.95 16.17 10.81
CA ARG A 395 33.02 17.31 10.77
C ARG A 395 32.86 17.96 12.14
N ASP A 396 32.59 17.17 13.18
CA ASP A 396 32.31 17.70 14.52
C ASP A 396 33.54 18.41 15.11
N LYS A 397 34.75 17.93 14.80
CA LYS A 397 36.02 18.57 15.21
C LYS A 397 36.36 19.79 14.36
N TYR A 398 36.20 19.70 13.04
CA TYR A 398 36.55 20.78 12.11
C TYR A 398 35.51 21.92 12.08
N ALA A 399 34.29 21.69 12.57
CA ALA A 399 33.25 22.71 12.71
C ALA A 399 33.68 23.91 13.58
N LYS A 400 34.62 23.70 14.53
CA LYS A 400 35.24 24.79 15.32
C LYS A 400 36.01 25.77 14.42
N ARG A 401 36.62 25.28 13.34
CA ARG A 401 37.40 26.06 12.38
C ARG A 401 36.58 26.61 11.22
N PHE A 402 35.77 25.78 10.60
CA PHE A 402 35.00 26.17 9.41
C PHE A 402 33.60 25.53 9.42
N PRO A 403 32.65 26.09 10.20
CA PRO A 403 31.33 25.49 10.38
C PRO A 403 30.48 25.49 9.10
N GLU A 404 30.70 26.44 8.19
CA GLU A 404 29.92 26.55 6.97
C GLU A 404 30.24 25.44 5.95
N LEU A 405 31.41 24.80 6.04
CA LEU A 405 31.90 23.82 5.06
C LEU A 405 30.94 22.62 4.90
N GLU A 406 30.27 22.19 5.97
CA GLU A 406 29.29 21.08 5.92
C GLU A 406 28.14 21.41 4.96
N SER A 407 27.68 22.66 4.97
CA SER A 407 26.57 23.10 4.11
C SER A 407 26.99 23.24 2.64
N LEU A 408 28.28 23.48 2.39
CA LEU A 408 28.84 23.69 1.07
C LEU A 408 29.21 22.37 0.37
N VAL A 409 29.75 21.41 1.12
CA VAL A 409 30.23 20.12 0.62
C VAL A 409 29.55 18.98 1.38
N PRO A 410 28.43 18.44 0.88
CA PRO A 410 27.67 17.39 1.56
C PRO A 410 28.20 15.97 1.30
N MET A 411 29.09 15.78 0.31
CA MET A 411 29.65 14.47 -0.02
C MET A 411 30.78 14.12 0.97
N PRO A 412 30.74 12.98 1.68
CA PRO A 412 31.70 12.68 2.75
C PRO A 412 33.16 12.68 2.30
N MET A 413 33.44 12.01 1.16
CA MET A 413 34.80 11.92 0.63
C MET A 413 35.33 13.26 0.12
N GLU A 414 34.49 14.07 -0.53
CA GLU A 414 34.86 15.41 -0.98
C GLU A 414 35.11 16.32 0.22
N TYR A 415 34.27 16.25 1.26
CA TYR A 415 34.43 17.02 2.49
C TYR A 415 35.77 16.69 3.17
N VAL A 416 36.05 15.41 3.39
CA VAL A 416 37.30 14.96 4.02
C VAL A 416 38.52 15.39 3.20
N ALA A 417 38.49 15.23 1.87
CA ALA A 417 39.58 15.67 1.01
C ALA A 417 39.78 17.19 1.06
N CYS A 418 38.69 17.97 1.11
CA CYS A 418 38.78 19.43 1.27
C CYS A 418 39.35 19.83 2.62
N VAL A 419 38.95 19.17 3.71
CA VAL A 419 39.49 19.44 5.05
C VAL A 419 40.99 19.16 5.10
N LYS A 420 41.43 18.05 4.49
CA LYS A 420 42.85 17.69 4.39
C LYS A 420 43.67 18.76 3.67
N GLU A 421 43.15 19.30 2.58
CA GLU A 421 43.83 20.34 1.80
C GLU A 421 43.83 21.69 2.52
N LEU A 422 42.69 22.11 3.09
CA LEU A 422 42.54 23.42 3.73
C LEU A 422 43.32 23.50 5.05
N GLY A 423 43.15 22.54 5.97
CA GLY A 423 43.75 22.60 7.31
C GLY A 423 43.38 23.89 8.06
N ASN A 424 44.35 24.54 8.70
CA ASN A 424 44.13 25.81 9.40
C ASN A 424 44.17 27.04 8.45
N ASP A 425 44.93 27.00 7.36
CA ASP A 425 45.14 28.14 6.44
C ASP A 425 44.11 28.18 5.30
N ILE A 426 42.84 28.40 5.65
CA ILE A 426 41.70 28.30 4.72
C ILE A 426 41.80 29.33 3.58
N LEU A 427 42.10 30.59 3.90
CA LEU A 427 42.01 31.71 2.92
C LEU A 427 43.05 31.60 1.80
N ASP A 428 44.30 31.32 2.17
CA ASP A 428 45.41 31.31 1.22
C ASP A 428 45.35 30.07 0.33
N LYS A 429 45.02 28.92 0.93
CA LYS A 429 44.86 27.67 0.19
C LYS A 429 43.59 27.65 -0.67
N ALA A 430 42.49 28.25 -0.24
CA ALA A 430 41.28 28.34 -1.08
C ALA A 430 41.49 29.18 -2.36
N LYS A 431 42.43 30.13 -2.34
CA LYS A 431 42.73 31.00 -3.50
C LYS A 431 43.74 30.42 -4.48
N HIS A 432 44.74 29.68 -3.98
CA HIS A 432 45.91 29.29 -4.77
C HIS A 432 46.06 27.79 -4.98
N ASN A 433 45.22 26.94 -4.38
CA ASN A 433 45.40 25.49 -4.46
C ASN A 433 44.73 24.92 -5.72
N GLU A 434 45.55 24.51 -6.68
CA GLU A 434 45.11 23.75 -7.86
C GLU A 434 44.50 22.39 -7.47
N GLN A 435 44.94 21.80 -6.35
CA GLN A 435 44.43 20.50 -5.90
C GLN A 435 42.97 20.56 -5.45
N LEU A 436 42.51 21.69 -4.90
CA LEU A 436 41.09 21.90 -4.58
C LEU A 436 40.21 21.93 -5.84
N GLN A 437 40.74 22.42 -6.97
CA GLN A 437 40.04 22.44 -8.26
C GLN A 437 39.93 21.05 -8.90
N ASN A 438 40.82 20.11 -8.54
CA ASN A 438 40.74 18.72 -8.96
C ASN A 438 39.68 17.94 -8.17
N ILE A 439 39.41 18.35 -6.92
CA ILE A 439 38.44 17.69 -6.03
C ILE A 439 37.03 18.24 -6.25
N LEU A 440 36.88 19.57 -6.31
CA LEU A 440 35.58 20.24 -6.36
C LEU A 440 35.36 20.98 -7.68
N LEU A 441 34.09 21.20 -8.02
CA LEU A 441 33.76 22.06 -9.16
C LEU A 441 34.27 23.49 -8.94
N PRO A 442 34.69 24.21 -10.00
CA PRO A 442 35.16 25.59 -9.87
C PRO A 442 34.13 26.53 -9.19
N SER A 443 32.83 26.30 -9.43
CA SER A 443 31.75 27.07 -8.79
C SER A 443 31.70 26.87 -7.27
N THR A 444 31.90 25.65 -6.79
CA THR A 444 31.97 25.35 -5.35
C THR A 444 33.23 25.92 -4.72
N VAL A 445 34.37 25.88 -5.41
CA VAL A 445 35.63 26.50 -4.94
C VAL A 445 35.47 28.00 -4.73
N ILE A 446 34.80 28.71 -5.66
CA ILE A 446 34.52 30.15 -5.51
C ILE A 446 33.66 30.40 -4.27
N VAL A 447 32.58 29.64 -4.07
CA VAL A 447 31.70 29.79 -2.89
C VAL A 447 32.48 29.53 -1.60
N ILE A 448 33.35 28.51 -1.58
CA ILE A 448 34.25 28.22 -0.45
C ILE A 448 35.22 29.37 -0.22
N SER A 449 35.83 29.95 -1.25
CA SER A 449 36.77 31.07 -1.09
C SER A 449 36.11 32.35 -0.55
N VAL A 450 34.87 32.62 -0.96
CA VAL A 450 34.10 33.78 -0.47
C VAL A 450 33.66 33.54 0.97
N THR A 451 33.14 32.36 1.28
CA THR A 451 32.75 32.01 2.65
C THR A 451 33.95 31.94 3.59
N ALA A 452 35.08 31.38 3.15
CA ALA A 452 36.39 31.38 3.81
C ALA A 452 36.86 32.80 4.19
N SER A 453 36.54 33.80 3.37
CA SER A 453 36.90 35.21 3.64
C SER A 453 36.05 35.85 4.75
N THR A 454 34.90 35.25 5.08
CA THR A 454 33.93 35.77 6.07
C THR A 454 33.65 34.80 7.21
N THR A 455 34.43 33.73 7.37
CA THR A 455 34.19 32.70 8.39
C THR A 455 34.37 33.25 9.79
N GLN A 456 33.51 32.82 10.71
CA GLN A 456 33.59 33.19 12.13
C GLN A 456 34.35 32.16 12.99
N GLY A 457 34.90 31.10 12.39
CA GLY A 457 35.57 30.02 13.12
C GLY A 457 36.97 30.37 13.62
N GLU A 458 37.41 29.64 14.64
CA GLU A 458 38.69 29.84 15.33
C GLU A 458 39.76 28.86 14.83
N CYS A 459 41.04 29.23 14.93
CA CYS A 459 42.14 28.33 14.58
C CYS A 459 42.18 27.12 15.54
N LEU A 460 42.37 25.92 14.99
CA LEU A 460 42.58 24.70 15.79
C LEU A 460 44.00 24.69 16.34
N THR A 461 44.19 24.09 17.51
CA THR A 461 45.55 23.80 18.00
C THR A 461 46.21 22.74 17.13
N ASP A 462 47.55 22.68 17.13
CA ASP A 462 48.28 21.70 16.31
C ASP A 462 47.92 20.25 16.70
N GLU A 463 47.61 19.99 17.98
CA GLU A 463 47.12 18.70 18.45
C GLU A 463 45.71 18.38 17.92
N GLU A 464 44.78 19.35 17.96
CA GLU A 464 43.43 19.19 17.41
C GLU A 464 43.47 18.98 15.89
N LEU A 465 44.32 19.73 15.19
CA LEU A 465 44.52 19.60 13.75
C LEU A 465 45.11 18.24 13.38
N ALA A 466 46.10 17.74 14.13
CA ALA A 466 46.67 16.42 13.90
C ALA A 466 45.63 15.30 13.99
N VAL A 467 44.72 15.38 14.97
CA VAL A 467 43.61 14.42 15.13
C VAL A 467 42.63 14.49 13.94
N VAL A 468 42.34 15.68 13.44
CA VAL A 468 41.50 15.85 12.24
C VAL A 468 42.18 15.25 11.01
N MET A 469 43.48 15.51 10.84
CA MET A 469 44.27 14.99 9.71
C MET A 469 44.39 13.47 9.76
N GLU A 470 44.58 12.87 10.93
CA GLU A 470 44.54 11.42 11.14
C GLU A 470 43.20 10.83 10.68
N GLY A 471 42.08 11.50 11.00
CA GLY A 471 40.74 11.09 10.55
C GLY A 471 40.59 11.18 9.04
N CYS A 472 41.12 12.23 8.43
CA CYS A 472 41.11 12.39 6.98
C CYS A 472 41.92 11.30 6.27
N GLU A 473 43.11 10.97 6.78
CA GLU A 473 43.95 9.90 6.22
C GLU A 473 43.30 8.54 6.34
N MET A 474 42.69 8.23 7.48
CA MET A 474 41.97 6.97 7.68
C MET A 474 40.82 6.81 6.69
N ALA A 475 40.00 7.85 6.48
CA ALA A 475 38.91 7.82 5.51
C ALA A 475 39.41 7.63 4.06
N ILE A 476 40.54 8.23 3.69
CA ILE A 476 41.16 8.01 2.37
C ILE A 476 41.64 6.56 2.23
N GLN A 477 42.30 6.01 3.24
CA GLN A 477 42.75 4.61 3.23
C GLN A 477 41.57 3.62 3.10
N LEU A 478 40.48 3.86 3.81
CA LEU A 478 39.25 3.09 3.70
C LEU A 478 38.65 3.16 2.29
N ASN A 479 38.62 4.35 1.69
CA ASN A 479 38.15 4.53 0.32
C ASN A 479 39.06 3.83 -0.71
N ASP A 480 40.38 3.88 -0.53
CA ASP A 480 41.33 3.15 -1.40
C ASP A 480 41.15 1.64 -1.28
N ALA A 481 40.92 1.12 -0.07
CA ALA A 481 40.57 -0.28 0.14
C ALA A 481 39.26 -0.66 -0.57
N LYS A 482 38.23 0.19 -0.48
CA LYS A 482 36.97 0.02 -1.21
C LYS A 482 37.16 -0.03 -2.72
N LEU A 483 37.98 0.86 -3.27
CA LEU A 483 38.29 0.86 -4.71
C LEU A 483 38.99 -0.43 -5.15
N LYS A 484 39.92 -0.96 -4.34
CA LYS A 484 40.56 -2.26 -4.60
C LYS A 484 39.54 -3.41 -4.59
N ILE A 485 38.59 -3.41 -3.67
CA ILE A 485 37.49 -4.39 -3.64
C ILE A 485 36.67 -4.31 -4.93
N TYR A 486 36.31 -3.10 -5.37
CA TYR A 486 35.55 -2.94 -6.61
C TYR A 486 36.33 -3.40 -7.85
N GLN A 487 37.63 -3.14 -7.93
CA GLN A 487 38.49 -3.66 -9.02
C GLN A 487 38.52 -5.19 -9.01
N PHE A 488 38.62 -5.81 -7.83
CA PHE A 488 38.58 -7.26 -7.68
C PHE A 488 37.23 -7.84 -8.14
N VAL A 489 36.12 -7.29 -7.64
CA VAL A 489 34.76 -7.71 -7.98
C VAL A 489 34.47 -7.50 -9.46
N GLU A 490 34.94 -6.40 -10.07
CA GLU A 490 34.81 -6.13 -11.50
C GLU A 490 35.48 -7.21 -12.34
N SER A 491 36.70 -7.63 -11.98
CA SER A 491 37.44 -8.68 -12.69
C SER A 491 36.75 -10.06 -12.66
N ARG A 492 35.88 -10.30 -11.67
CA ARG A 492 35.12 -11.55 -11.47
C ARG A 492 33.63 -11.42 -11.77
N MET A 493 33.19 -10.24 -12.21
CA MET A 493 31.77 -9.94 -12.42
C MET A 493 31.13 -10.83 -13.49
N HIS A 494 31.86 -11.21 -14.53
CA HIS A 494 31.35 -12.10 -15.58
C HIS A 494 31.02 -13.50 -15.05
N CYS A 495 31.73 -13.97 -14.04
CA CYS A 495 31.46 -15.28 -13.42
C CYS A 495 30.26 -15.24 -12.47
N ILE A 496 30.03 -14.11 -11.78
CA ILE A 496 28.98 -13.97 -10.76
C ILE A 496 27.65 -13.54 -11.35
N ALA A 497 27.68 -12.47 -12.16
CA ALA A 497 26.49 -11.86 -12.73
C ALA A 497 26.67 -11.69 -14.25
N PRO A 498 26.72 -12.80 -15.01
CA PRO A 498 26.91 -12.76 -16.45
C PRO A 498 25.77 -11.99 -17.13
N ASN A 499 24.52 -12.13 -16.69
CA ASN A 499 23.40 -11.46 -17.35
C ASN A 499 23.37 -9.96 -17.04
N LEU A 500 23.65 -9.56 -15.79
CA LEU A 500 23.70 -8.16 -15.39
C LEU A 500 24.87 -7.41 -16.04
N SER A 501 26.05 -8.03 -16.09
CA SER A 501 27.27 -7.44 -16.68
C SER A 501 27.13 -7.19 -18.18
N VAL A 502 26.43 -8.06 -18.92
CA VAL A 502 26.13 -7.86 -20.35
C VAL A 502 25.26 -6.63 -20.61
N ILE A 503 24.33 -6.30 -19.70
CA ILE A 503 23.42 -5.16 -19.87
C ILE A 503 24.09 -3.83 -19.48
N LEU A 504 24.76 -3.79 -18.33
CA LEU A 504 25.26 -2.55 -17.73
C LEU A 504 26.76 -2.31 -17.93
N GLY A 505 27.52 -3.35 -18.25
CA GLY A 505 28.97 -3.38 -18.11
C GLY A 505 29.43 -3.82 -16.72
N PRO A 506 30.64 -4.40 -16.59
CA PRO A 506 31.13 -4.96 -15.34
C PRO A 506 31.37 -3.89 -14.26
N GLU A 507 31.89 -2.73 -14.62
CA GLU A 507 32.15 -1.61 -13.70
C GLU A 507 30.87 -1.12 -12.98
N ILE A 508 29.81 -0.87 -13.76
CA ILE A 508 28.53 -0.37 -13.23
C ILE A 508 27.79 -1.48 -12.47
N ALA A 509 27.88 -2.72 -12.94
CA ALA A 509 27.33 -3.88 -12.24
C ALA A 509 28.01 -4.08 -10.87
N ALA A 510 29.33 -3.93 -10.77
CA ALA A 510 30.07 -4.00 -9.51
C ALA A 510 29.62 -2.90 -8.54
N LYS A 511 29.51 -1.65 -9.01
CA LYS A 511 29.02 -0.54 -8.17
C LYS A 511 27.58 -0.76 -7.67
N LEU A 512 26.69 -1.23 -8.55
CA LEU A 512 25.30 -1.54 -8.15
C LEU A 512 25.22 -2.70 -7.16
N MET A 513 25.99 -3.76 -7.37
CA MET A 513 26.05 -4.90 -6.48
C MET A 513 26.64 -4.52 -5.11
N GLY A 514 27.71 -3.72 -5.10
CA GLY A 514 28.34 -3.21 -3.88
C GLY A 514 27.36 -2.37 -3.06
N THR A 515 26.71 -1.37 -3.67
CA THR A 515 25.72 -0.54 -2.97
C THR A 515 24.45 -1.29 -2.54
N ALA A 516 24.10 -2.38 -3.21
CA ALA A 516 22.97 -3.22 -2.82
C ALA A 516 23.33 -4.24 -1.72
N GLY A 517 24.61 -4.45 -1.40
CA GLY A 517 25.06 -5.47 -0.46
C GLY A 517 25.03 -6.89 -1.05
N GLY A 518 25.30 -7.05 -2.35
CA GLY A 518 25.37 -8.34 -3.04
C GLY A 518 24.22 -8.62 -4.01
N ILE A 519 24.34 -9.70 -4.78
CA ILE A 519 23.40 -10.03 -5.86
C ILE A 519 22.04 -10.50 -5.35
N THR A 520 22.01 -11.20 -4.22
CA THR A 520 20.79 -11.70 -3.59
C THR A 520 19.93 -10.54 -3.10
N GLN A 521 20.54 -9.56 -2.44
CA GLN A 521 19.85 -8.35 -2.01
C GLN A 521 19.41 -7.51 -3.20
N LEU A 522 20.28 -7.33 -4.21
CA LEU A 522 19.92 -6.64 -5.44
C LEU A 522 18.69 -7.26 -6.14
N SER A 523 18.54 -8.58 -6.10
CA SER A 523 17.40 -9.30 -6.70
C SER A 523 16.06 -9.01 -5.99
N LYS A 524 16.10 -8.71 -4.68
CA LYS A 524 14.94 -8.33 -3.87
C LYS A 524 14.53 -6.87 -4.08
N ILE A 525 15.49 -5.99 -4.37
CA ILE A 525 15.22 -4.56 -4.59
C ILE A 525 14.31 -4.36 -5.83
N PRO A 526 13.22 -3.57 -5.72
CA PRO A 526 12.35 -3.30 -6.85
C PRO A 526 13.00 -2.36 -7.87
N ALA A 527 12.54 -2.40 -9.12
CA ALA A 527 13.11 -1.64 -10.24
C ALA A 527 13.13 -0.12 -10.02
N CYS A 528 12.18 0.43 -9.26
CA CYS A 528 12.14 1.86 -8.93
C CYS A 528 13.29 2.28 -8.01
N ASN A 529 13.72 1.41 -7.11
CA ASN A 529 14.81 1.68 -6.18
C ASN A 529 16.15 1.44 -6.87
N VAL A 530 16.26 0.38 -7.68
CA VAL A 530 17.46 0.10 -8.51
C VAL A 530 17.80 1.26 -9.44
N LEU A 531 16.81 1.99 -9.96
CA LEU A 531 17.01 3.20 -10.77
C LEU A 531 17.77 4.31 -10.02
N ILE A 532 17.54 4.43 -8.72
CA ILE A 532 18.00 5.53 -7.86
C ILE A 532 19.29 5.13 -7.13
N LEU A 533 19.69 3.85 -7.14
CA LEU A 533 20.96 3.42 -6.56
C LEU A 533 22.14 4.22 -7.11
N GLY A 534 22.93 4.79 -6.21
CA GLY A 534 24.04 5.69 -6.54
C GLY A 534 23.62 7.14 -6.79
N SER A 535 22.36 7.53 -6.54
CA SER A 535 21.96 8.94 -6.65
C SER A 535 22.60 9.77 -5.53
N GLN A 536 23.31 10.83 -5.90
CA GLN A 536 23.94 11.74 -4.95
C GLN A 536 22.92 12.70 -4.32
N LYS A 537 23.22 13.17 -3.10
CA LYS A 537 22.39 14.17 -2.41
C LYS A 537 22.34 15.47 -3.20
N ARG A 538 21.19 16.14 -3.15
CA ARG A 538 20.94 17.39 -3.90
C ARG A 538 21.80 18.52 -3.35
N MET A 539 22.70 19.05 -4.17
CA MET A 539 23.41 20.29 -3.88
C MET A 539 22.70 21.47 -4.56
N LEU A 540 22.19 22.41 -3.77
CA LEU A 540 21.85 23.75 -4.29
C LEU A 540 23.13 24.60 -4.27
N SER A 541 24.00 24.39 -5.26
CA SER A 541 25.22 25.20 -5.40
C SER A 541 25.00 26.34 -6.40
N GLY A 542 24.94 27.58 -5.89
CA GLY A 542 25.01 28.82 -6.67
C GLY A 542 23.71 29.38 -7.24
N PHE A 543 23.85 30.36 -8.15
CA PHE A 543 22.76 31.04 -8.87
C PHE A 543 22.17 30.23 -10.05
N SER A 544 22.67 29.01 -10.28
CA SER A 544 22.26 28.21 -11.43
C SER A 544 20.92 27.51 -11.19
N SER A 545 19.97 27.76 -12.09
CA SER A 545 18.70 27.03 -12.19
C SER A 545 18.83 25.68 -12.90
N THR A 546 20.06 25.24 -13.22
CA THR A 546 20.29 23.97 -13.90
C THR A 546 19.83 22.83 -13.00
N THR A 547 18.69 22.28 -13.41
CA THR A 547 17.96 21.24 -12.71
C THR A 547 18.83 20.00 -12.55
N ILE A 548 19.31 19.72 -11.33
CA ILE A 548 19.77 18.37 -11.00
C ILE A 548 18.64 17.44 -11.35
N LEU A 549 18.90 16.51 -12.27
CA LEU A 549 17.90 15.60 -12.78
C LEU A 549 17.52 14.65 -11.63
N PRO A 550 16.28 14.68 -11.13
CA PRO A 550 15.87 13.77 -10.07
C PRO A 550 15.89 12.33 -10.59
N HIS A 551 16.16 11.38 -9.69
CA HIS A 551 16.19 9.95 -9.98
C HIS A 551 17.26 9.54 -11.00
N THR A 552 18.46 10.10 -10.85
CA THR A 552 19.65 9.73 -11.61
C THR A 552 20.62 8.97 -10.72
N GLY A 553 20.69 7.65 -10.89
CA GLY A 553 21.66 6.77 -10.24
C GLY A 553 22.70 6.22 -11.23
N TYR A 554 23.44 5.17 -10.86
CA TYR A 554 24.48 4.58 -11.72
C TYR A 554 23.97 4.16 -13.10
N ILE A 555 22.73 3.64 -13.16
CA ILE A 555 22.09 3.22 -14.42
C ILE A 555 21.90 4.37 -15.40
N TYR A 556 21.73 5.60 -14.92
CA TYR A 556 21.61 6.76 -15.79
C TYR A 556 22.92 7.03 -16.54
N TYR A 557 24.06 6.78 -15.89
CA TYR A 557 25.40 7.05 -16.44
C TYR A 557 25.95 5.90 -17.29
N THR A 558 25.21 4.81 -17.43
CA THR A 558 25.59 3.72 -18.32
C THR A 558 25.72 4.20 -19.77
N PRO A 559 26.75 3.76 -20.53
CA PRO A 559 26.95 4.13 -21.93
C PRO A 559 25.69 3.88 -22.78
N LEU A 560 24.97 2.79 -22.47
CA LEU A 560 23.71 2.41 -23.12
C LEU A 560 22.62 3.50 -23.01
N VAL A 561 22.53 4.20 -21.89
CA VAL A 561 21.55 5.29 -21.68
C VAL A 561 22.10 6.63 -22.19
N GLN A 562 23.40 6.88 -22.01
CA GLN A 562 24.04 8.13 -22.41
C GLN A 562 24.10 8.33 -23.94
N SER A 563 24.09 7.25 -24.71
CA SER A 563 24.00 7.31 -26.18
C SER A 563 22.71 7.95 -26.70
N LEU A 564 21.65 7.99 -25.88
CA LEU A 564 20.36 8.56 -26.27
C LEU A 564 20.29 10.09 -26.07
N PRO A 565 19.42 10.78 -26.83
CA PRO A 565 19.09 12.18 -26.58
C PRO A 565 18.56 12.41 -25.15
N ALA A 566 18.87 13.57 -24.56
CA ALA A 566 18.60 13.90 -23.15
C ALA A 566 17.13 13.66 -22.72
N ASP A 567 16.17 13.96 -23.61
CA ASP A 567 14.73 13.78 -23.36
C ASP A 567 14.33 12.31 -23.16
N LEU A 568 15.03 11.39 -23.83
CA LEU A 568 14.77 9.96 -23.76
C LEU A 568 15.54 9.27 -22.63
N ARG A 569 16.65 9.86 -22.16
CA ARG A 569 17.53 9.24 -21.14
C ARG A 569 16.78 8.81 -19.87
N ARG A 570 15.85 9.63 -19.37
CA ARG A 570 15.06 9.27 -18.16
C ARG A 570 14.10 8.10 -18.42
N LYS A 571 13.51 8.04 -19.61
CA LYS A 571 12.63 6.92 -20.01
C LYS A 571 13.45 5.65 -20.20
N ALA A 572 14.63 5.78 -20.78
CA ALA A 572 15.60 4.71 -20.98
C ALA A 572 16.13 4.14 -19.67
N ALA A 573 16.58 4.98 -18.74
CA ALA A 573 17.06 4.54 -17.43
C ALA A 573 16.01 3.72 -16.67
N ARG A 574 14.73 4.10 -16.72
CA ARG A 574 13.62 3.31 -16.14
C ARG A 574 13.46 1.94 -16.78
N LEU A 575 13.57 1.86 -18.10
CA LEU A 575 13.49 0.59 -18.82
C LEU A 575 14.68 -0.31 -18.49
N VAL A 576 15.89 0.25 -18.50
CA VAL A 576 17.13 -0.47 -18.17
C VAL A 576 17.06 -0.97 -16.73
N ALA A 577 16.69 -0.14 -15.74
CA ALA A 577 16.52 -0.56 -14.36
C ALA A 577 15.54 -1.73 -14.19
N ALA A 578 14.44 -1.73 -14.94
CA ALA A 578 13.49 -2.84 -14.94
C ALA A 578 14.07 -4.13 -15.57
N LYS A 579 14.93 -4.02 -16.58
CA LYS A 579 15.59 -5.20 -17.17
C LYS A 579 16.77 -5.69 -16.34
N CYS A 580 17.49 -4.79 -15.69
CA CYS A 580 18.57 -5.13 -14.77
C CYS A 580 18.06 -5.85 -13.52
N THR A 581 16.91 -5.46 -12.98
CA THR A 581 16.30 -6.21 -11.86
C THR A 581 15.89 -7.62 -12.27
N LEU A 582 15.38 -7.81 -13.49
CA LEU A 582 15.12 -9.15 -14.01
C LEU A 582 16.41 -9.96 -14.19
N ALA A 583 17.46 -9.36 -14.76
CA ALA A 583 18.76 -10.00 -14.91
C ALA A 583 19.38 -10.38 -13.55
N ALA A 584 19.34 -9.49 -12.57
CA ALA A 584 19.83 -9.75 -11.21
C ALA A 584 19.07 -10.91 -10.53
N ARG A 585 17.77 -11.06 -10.78
CA ARG A 585 16.99 -12.21 -10.29
C ARG A 585 17.37 -13.52 -10.98
N ILE A 586 17.65 -13.48 -12.27
CA ILE A 586 18.11 -14.65 -13.04
C ILE A 586 19.51 -15.09 -12.56
N ASP A 587 20.40 -14.12 -12.35
CA ASP A 587 21.77 -14.34 -11.86
C ASP A 587 21.78 -14.85 -10.42
N SER A 588 20.92 -14.34 -9.54
CA SER A 588 20.77 -14.81 -8.15
C SER A 588 20.41 -16.31 -8.06
N VAL A 589 19.63 -16.82 -9.03
CA VAL A 589 19.25 -18.25 -9.13
C VAL A 589 20.23 -19.05 -9.99
N HIS A 590 21.22 -18.41 -10.61
CA HIS A 590 22.25 -19.02 -11.47
C HIS A 590 21.71 -19.90 -12.63
N SER A 591 20.48 -19.65 -13.09
CA SER A 591 19.81 -20.50 -14.11
C SER A 591 20.44 -20.40 -15.51
N HIS A 592 21.06 -19.27 -15.84
CA HIS A 592 21.64 -18.99 -17.17
C HIS A 592 23.04 -18.38 -17.01
N SER A 593 24.03 -19.20 -16.67
CA SER A 593 25.42 -18.78 -16.45
C SER A 593 26.15 -18.35 -17.73
N ASP A 594 25.62 -18.69 -18.91
CA ASP A 594 26.16 -18.33 -20.22
C ASP A 594 25.92 -16.85 -20.60
N GLY A 595 25.10 -16.11 -19.83
CA GLY A 595 24.76 -14.71 -20.15
C GLY A 595 23.73 -14.55 -21.28
N SER A 596 23.22 -15.66 -21.85
CA SER A 596 22.27 -15.65 -22.97
C SER A 596 20.95 -14.94 -22.66
N ALA A 597 20.48 -14.99 -21.41
CA ALA A 597 19.29 -14.25 -20.98
C ALA A 597 19.56 -12.74 -20.95
N GLY A 598 20.74 -12.32 -20.47
CA GLY A 598 21.19 -10.93 -20.47
C GLY A 598 21.30 -10.37 -21.89
N LEU A 599 21.80 -11.16 -22.83
CA LEU A 599 21.86 -10.78 -24.25
C LEU A 599 20.47 -10.50 -24.84
N LYS A 600 19.50 -11.40 -24.61
CA LYS A 600 18.10 -11.20 -25.04
C LYS A 600 17.50 -9.94 -24.44
N LEU A 601 17.70 -9.72 -23.14
CA LEU A 601 17.20 -8.53 -22.45
C LEU A 601 17.87 -7.24 -22.97
N ALA A 602 19.17 -7.27 -23.27
CA ALA A 602 19.89 -6.16 -23.85
C ALA A 602 19.40 -5.85 -25.28
N GLU A 603 19.10 -6.87 -26.08
CA GLU A 603 18.53 -6.71 -27.42
C GLU A 603 17.13 -6.09 -27.37
N GLU A 604 16.26 -6.52 -26.44
CA GLU A 604 14.96 -5.88 -26.22
C GLU A 604 15.07 -4.40 -25.84
N VAL A 605 16.08 -4.04 -25.05
CA VAL A 605 16.34 -2.65 -24.68
C VAL A 605 16.78 -1.85 -25.91
N ARG A 606 17.73 -2.37 -26.69
CA ARG A 606 18.22 -1.73 -27.93
C ARG A 606 17.09 -1.54 -28.95
N SER A 607 16.28 -2.58 -29.20
CA SER A 607 15.13 -2.49 -30.10
C SER A 607 14.12 -1.42 -29.67
N LYS A 608 13.86 -1.28 -28.35
CA LYS A 608 13.00 -0.21 -27.83
C LYS A 608 13.62 1.17 -27.99
N PHE A 609 14.94 1.29 -27.87
CA PHE A 609 15.66 2.54 -28.04
C PHE A 609 15.65 3.02 -29.49
N GLU A 610 15.82 2.10 -30.45
CA GLU A 610 15.67 2.38 -31.87
C GLU A 610 14.25 2.84 -32.18
N LYS A 611 13.24 2.09 -31.71
CA LYS A 611 11.82 2.44 -31.89
C LYS A 611 11.42 3.79 -31.30
N TRP A 612 12.09 4.27 -30.25
CA TRP A 612 11.82 5.60 -29.69
C TRP A 612 12.46 6.74 -30.48
N GLN A 613 13.51 6.44 -31.24
CA GLN A 613 14.17 7.40 -32.11
C GLN A 613 13.48 7.48 -33.48
N GLU A 614 12.73 6.44 -33.87
CA GLU A 614 11.88 6.49 -35.05
C GLU A 614 10.87 7.65 -34.96
N PRO A 615 10.88 8.59 -35.92
CA PRO A 615 9.89 9.65 -35.94
C PRO A 615 8.49 9.05 -36.20
N PRO A 616 7.44 9.60 -35.59
CA PRO A 616 6.09 9.15 -35.87
C PRO A 616 5.77 9.35 -37.35
N PRO A 617 5.00 8.44 -37.98
CA PRO A 617 4.63 8.60 -39.37
C PRO A 617 3.89 9.93 -39.56
N LYS A 618 4.23 10.65 -40.63
CA LYS A 618 3.65 11.96 -40.93
C LYS A 618 2.12 11.83 -40.97
N LYS A 619 1.43 12.54 -40.06
CA LYS A 619 -0.02 12.59 -40.08
C LYS A 619 -0.47 13.17 -41.42
N LEU A 620 -1.24 12.41 -42.18
CA LEU A 620 -1.89 12.93 -43.38
C LEU A 620 -2.76 14.11 -42.99
N ILE A 621 -2.68 15.20 -43.76
CA ILE A 621 -3.51 16.38 -43.55
C ILE A 621 -4.95 15.92 -43.76
N LYS A 622 -5.74 15.89 -42.67
CA LYS A 622 -7.16 15.58 -42.78
C LYS A 622 -7.82 16.73 -43.54
N PRO A 623 -8.46 16.48 -44.69
CA PRO A 623 -9.20 17.52 -45.37
C PRO A 623 -10.29 18.03 -44.42
N LEU A 624 -10.57 19.33 -44.48
CA LEU A 624 -11.72 19.88 -43.79
C LEU A 624 -12.97 19.12 -44.23
N SER A 625 -13.89 18.90 -43.29
CA SER A 625 -15.20 18.37 -43.64
C SER A 625 -15.81 19.28 -44.70
N LYS A 626 -16.43 18.70 -45.73
CA LYS A 626 -17.15 19.46 -46.76
C LYS A 626 -18.08 20.47 -46.07
N PRO A 627 -18.06 21.76 -46.46
CA PRO A 627 -19.05 22.73 -45.97
C PRO A 627 -20.44 22.24 -46.35
N LEU A 628 -21.16 21.68 -45.38
CA LEU A 628 -22.54 21.26 -45.52
C LEU A 628 -23.36 22.30 -44.76
N ASP A 629 -24.17 23.08 -45.47
CA ASP A 629 -25.09 24.05 -44.87
C ASP A 629 -26.35 23.36 -44.33
N GLN A 630 -26.13 22.28 -43.55
CA GLN A 630 -27.21 21.56 -42.91
C GLN A 630 -27.61 22.30 -41.64
N ALA A 631 -28.91 22.60 -41.53
CA ALA A 631 -29.47 23.18 -40.32
C ALA A 631 -29.11 22.32 -39.09
N SER A 632 -28.48 22.94 -38.09
CA SER A 632 -28.07 22.23 -36.88
C SER A 632 -29.28 21.59 -36.17
N LYS A 633 -29.12 20.35 -35.68
CA LYS A 633 -30.18 19.66 -34.92
C LYS A 633 -30.52 20.47 -33.66
N LYS A 634 -31.72 21.04 -33.61
CA LYS A 634 -32.22 21.78 -32.45
C LYS A 634 -32.46 20.80 -31.29
N ARG A 635 -31.65 20.89 -30.23
CA ARG A 635 -31.80 20.08 -29.00
C ARG A 635 -32.09 21.00 -27.81
N GLY A 636 -33.17 20.70 -27.07
CA GLY A 636 -33.66 21.50 -25.94
C GLY A 636 -33.19 21.06 -24.54
N GLY A 637 -32.21 20.14 -24.44
CA GLY A 637 -31.83 19.55 -23.15
C GLY A 637 -31.10 20.51 -22.19
N ARG A 638 -31.21 20.26 -20.88
CA ARG A 638 -30.60 21.07 -19.80
C ARG A 638 -29.09 21.29 -19.99
N ARG A 639 -28.35 20.27 -20.45
CA ARG A 639 -26.91 20.37 -20.73
C ARG A 639 -26.61 21.31 -21.90
N ILE A 640 -27.39 21.22 -22.97
CA ILE A 640 -27.25 22.09 -24.16
C ILE A 640 -27.63 23.53 -23.81
N ARG A 641 -28.70 23.73 -23.02
CA ARG A 641 -29.09 25.06 -22.54
C ARG A 641 -27.99 25.70 -21.69
N LYS A 642 -27.41 24.96 -20.73
CA LYS A 642 -26.26 25.43 -19.94
C LYS A 642 -25.02 25.73 -20.79
N MET A 643 -24.76 24.95 -21.84
CA MET A 643 -23.64 25.20 -22.76
C MET A 643 -23.89 26.46 -23.61
N LYS A 644 -25.11 26.65 -24.12
CA LYS A 644 -25.53 27.85 -24.84
C LYS A 644 -25.53 29.09 -23.96
N GLU A 645 -25.92 28.98 -22.69
CA GLU A 645 -25.82 30.08 -21.71
C GLU A 645 -24.35 30.47 -21.46
N ARG A 646 -23.42 29.50 -21.44
CA ARG A 646 -21.99 29.75 -21.23
C ARG A 646 -21.31 30.43 -22.42
N LEU A 647 -21.63 29.98 -23.63
CA LEU A 647 -21.02 30.48 -24.87
C LEU A 647 -21.79 31.65 -25.49
N GLY A 648 -23.04 31.85 -25.08
CA GLY A 648 -23.91 32.89 -25.60
C GLY A 648 -23.57 34.26 -25.05
N LEU A 649 -23.94 35.29 -25.80
CA LEU A 649 -23.89 36.68 -25.33
C LEU A 649 -24.80 36.83 -24.10
N THR A 650 -24.23 37.33 -23.00
CA THR A 650 -24.95 37.66 -21.77
C THR A 650 -25.97 38.77 -22.03
N GLU A 651 -27.02 38.86 -21.20
CA GLU A 651 -28.02 39.92 -21.31
C GLU A 651 -27.41 41.32 -21.18
N LEU A 652 -26.39 41.47 -20.33
CA LEU A 652 -25.63 42.71 -20.23
C LEU A 652 -24.93 43.06 -21.55
N ARG A 653 -24.28 42.08 -22.20
CA ARG A 653 -23.64 42.33 -23.50
C ARG A 653 -24.66 42.57 -24.61
N ARG A 654 -25.85 41.94 -24.55
CA ARG A 654 -26.96 42.23 -25.48
C ARG A 654 -27.47 43.66 -25.32
N LYS A 655 -27.58 44.17 -24.09
CA LYS A 655 -27.94 45.57 -23.82
C LYS A 655 -26.84 46.54 -24.24
N ALA A 656 -25.58 46.17 -24.03
CA ALA A 656 -24.44 46.97 -24.50
C ALA A 656 -24.37 47.04 -26.02
N ASN A 657 -24.78 45.98 -26.72
CA ASN A 657 -24.87 45.98 -28.19
C ASN A 657 -26.10 46.73 -28.74
N ARG A 658 -27.00 47.25 -27.89
CA ARG A 658 -28.13 48.09 -28.32
C ARG A 658 -27.76 49.55 -28.15
N MET A 659 -27.92 50.32 -29.22
CA MET A 659 -27.66 51.76 -29.21
C MET A 659 -28.96 52.56 -29.27
N ASN A 660 -29.00 53.69 -28.57
CA ASN A 660 -30.11 54.64 -28.69
C ASN A 660 -29.90 55.53 -29.92
N PHE A 661 -30.83 55.49 -30.87
CA PHE A 661 -30.77 56.35 -32.03
C PHE A 661 -30.91 57.83 -31.63
N GLY A 662 -30.01 58.68 -32.11
CA GLY A 662 -30.03 60.13 -31.89
C GLY A 662 -29.45 60.61 -30.54
N GLN A 663 -28.87 59.73 -29.72
CA GLN A 663 -28.16 60.09 -28.48
C GLN A 663 -26.67 59.76 -28.61
N ILE A 664 -25.80 60.69 -28.21
CA ILE A 664 -24.35 60.45 -28.16
C ILE A 664 -24.07 59.59 -26.93
N GLU A 665 -23.45 58.43 -27.12
CA GLU A 665 -23.09 57.53 -26.03
C GLU A 665 -21.71 57.90 -25.44
N GLU A 666 -21.53 57.67 -24.14
CA GLU A 666 -20.24 57.87 -23.48
C GLU A 666 -19.37 56.62 -23.65
N ASP A 667 -18.19 56.78 -24.25
CA ASP A 667 -17.18 55.73 -24.31
C ASP A 667 -16.43 55.62 -22.98
N ILE A 668 -16.36 54.40 -22.44
CA ILE A 668 -15.45 54.11 -21.34
C ILE A 668 -14.09 53.80 -21.93
N LEU A 669 -13.10 54.62 -21.58
CA LEU A 669 -11.70 54.42 -21.96
C LEU A 669 -11.06 53.44 -20.98
N GLN A 670 -10.64 52.28 -21.48
CA GLN A 670 -9.77 51.37 -20.74
C GLN A 670 -8.48 51.15 -21.54
N GLU A 671 -7.35 51.56 -20.95
CA GLU A 671 -5.97 51.31 -21.43
C GLU A 671 -5.70 51.57 -22.93
N HIS A 672 -6.50 52.40 -23.62
CA HIS A 672 -6.43 52.82 -25.05
C HIS A 672 -7.52 52.29 -26.01
N MET A 673 -8.46 51.44 -25.56
CA MET A 673 -9.66 51.08 -26.34
C MET A 673 -10.90 51.66 -25.66
N GLY A 674 -11.64 52.49 -26.40
CA GLY A 674 -12.98 52.92 -26.01
C GLY A 674 -13.98 51.81 -26.29
N PHE A 675 -14.84 51.48 -25.32
CA PHE A 675 -16.03 50.68 -25.60
C PHE A 675 -17.28 51.40 -25.10
N SER A 676 -18.28 51.49 -25.98
CA SER A 676 -19.60 51.97 -25.58
C SER A 676 -20.32 50.89 -24.75
N LEU A 677 -21.01 51.35 -23.70
CA LEU A 677 -21.92 50.54 -22.90
C LEU A 677 -23.34 50.52 -23.45
N GLY A 678 -23.65 51.24 -24.52
CA GLY A 678 -24.98 51.29 -25.12
C GLY A 678 -26.09 51.56 -24.10
N GLN A 679 -27.20 50.83 -24.25
CA GLN A 679 -28.32 50.83 -23.30
C GLN A 679 -28.03 50.12 -21.96
N ALA A 680 -26.84 49.56 -21.72
CA ALA A 680 -26.53 48.96 -20.42
C ALA A 680 -26.44 50.00 -19.29
N LYS A 681 -26.26 51.28 -19.63
CA LYS A 681 -26.19 52.42 -18.70
C LYS A 681 -27.57 53.00 -18.31
N SER A 682 -28.69 52.28 -18.49
CA SER A 682 -30.03 52.78 -18.10
C SER A 682 -30.24 52.83 -16.57
N GLY A 683 -29.59 53.79 -15.92
CA GLY A 683 -29.90 54.34 -14.61
C GLY A 683 -29.79 55.85 -14.71
N GLY A 684 -30.50 56.60 -13.86
CA GLY A 684 -30.54 58.07 -13.92
C GLY A 684 -29.17 58.77 -13.86
N PRO A 685 -29.12 60.11 -13.93
CA PRO A 685 -27.93 60.91 -14.24
C PRO A 685 -26.71 60.75 -13.30
N GLY A 686 -26.82 59.98 -12.22
CA GLY A 686 -25.72 59.66 -11.32
C GLY A 686 -24.96 58.39 -11.72
N GLY A 687 -24.27 58.40 -12.88
CA GLY A 687 -23.06 57.63 -13.29
C GLY A 687 -22.76 56.19 -12.82
N ARG A 688 -23.61 55.53 -12.03
CA ARG A 688 -23.41 54.22 -11.45
C ARG A 688 -24.34 53.25 -12.15
N LEU A 689 -23.75 52.23 -12.77
CA LEU A 689 -24.47 51.07 -13.25
C LEU A 689 -25.28 50.49 -12.08
N ARG A 690 -26.61 50.36 -12.19
CA ARG A 690 -27.40 49.56 -11.23
C ARG A 690 -26.82 48.16 -11.29
N THR A 691 -26.15 47.74 -10.21
CA THR A 691 -25.38 46.50 -10.08
C THR A 691 -25.97 45.36 -10.91
N PRO A 692 -25.48 45.10 -12.13
CA PRO A 692 -25.90 43.91 -12.83
C PRO A 692 -25.29 42.76 -12.05
N GLN A 693 -26.13 41.88 -11.49
CA GLN A 693 -25.66 40.64 -10.89
C GLN A 693 -24.65 40.01 -11.85
N VAL A 694 -23.40 39.91 -11.41
CA VAL A 694 -22.34 39.23 -12.17
C VAL A 694 -22.87 37.83 -12.47
N ASP A 695 -23.15 37.55 -13.74
CA ASP A 695 -23.73 36.28 -14.12
C ASP A 695 -22.71 35.18 -13.77
N GLN A 696 -22.98 34.46 -12.68
CA GLN A 696 -22.09 33.41 -12.18
C GLN A 696 -21.86 32.30 -13.23
N LYS A 697 -22.73 32.24 -14.25
CA LYS A 697 -22.68 31.25 -15.32
C LYS A 697 -21.63 31.55 -16.39
N SER A 698 -21.29 32.83 -16.61
CA SER A 698 -20.30 33.28 -17.61
C SER A 698 -18.90 33.47 -17.03
N ARG A 699 -18.74 33.34 -15.70
CA ARG A 699 -17.42 33.36 -15.05
C ARG A 699 -16.48 32.33 -15.68
N ALA A 700 -15.28 32.78 -16.04
CA ALA A 700 -14.22 31.91 -16.55
C ALA A 700 -13.92 30.83 -15.52
N ARG A 701 -14.09 29.57 -15.93
CA ARG A 701 -13.75 28.41 -15.10
C ARG A 701 -12.46 27.83 -15.64
N MET A 702 -11.58 27.42 -14.74
CA MET A 702 -10.39 26.70 -15.10
C MET A 702 -10.73 25.36 -15.78
N SER A 703 -9.86 24.92 -16.69
CA SER A 703 -9.99 23.59 -17.30
C SER A 703 -9.84 22.50 -16.25
N LYS A 704 -10.45 21.33 -16.46
CA LYS A 704 -10.30 20.20 -15.53
C LYS A 704 -8.82 19.80 -15.35
N THR A 705 -8.01 19.93 -16.39
CA THR A 705 -6.56 19.66 -16.33
C THR A 705 -5.85 20.69 -15.47
N LEU A 706 -6.14 21.98 -15.65
CA LEU A 706 -5.55 23.03 -14.83
C LEU A 706 -6.02 22.94 -13.36
N GLN A 707 -7.30 22.60 -13.12
CA GLN A 707 -7.82 22.36 -11.78
C GLN A 707 -7.09 21.22 -11.08
N ARG A 708 -6.90 20.09 -11.78
CA ARG A 708 -6.14 18.96 -11.25
C ARG A 708 -4.69 19.32 -11.00
N ASN A 709 -4.04 20.06 -11.91
CA ASN A 709 -2.65 20.47 -11.75
C ASN A 709 -2.48 21.45 -10.58
N MET A 710 -3.39 22.42 -10.43
CA MET A 710 -3.37 23.34 -9.29
C MET A 710 -3.68 22.64 -7.97
N GLN A 711 -4.61 21.68 -7.95
CA GLN A 711 -4.89 20.88 -6.75
C GLN A 711 -3.70 20.01 -6.35
N LYS A 712 -2.99 19.42 -7.33
CA LYS A 712 -1.73 18.70 -7.10
C LYS A 712 -0.64 19.62 -6.56
N GLN A 713 -0.57 20.86 -7.04
CA GLN A 713 0.41 21.84 -6.56
C GLN A 713 0.08 22.32 -5.14
N GLN A 714 -1.19 22.52 -4.82
CA GLN A 714 -1.66 22.90 -3.47
C GLN A 714 -1.47 21.79 -2.44
N SER A 715 -1.57 20.52 -2.84
CA SER A 715 -1.25 19.38 -1.96
C SER A 715 0.25 19.14 -1.79
N ALA A 716 1.08 19.63 -2.72
CA ALA A 716 2.53 19.51 -2.66
C ALA A 716 3.24 20.69 -1.95
N PHE A 717 2.62 21.88 -1.91
CA PHE A 717 3.18 23.06 -1.24
C PHE A 717 2.66 23.15 0.20
N GLY A 718 3.38 22.49 1.12
CA GLY A 718 3.30 22.80 2.55
C GLY A 718 3.84 24.21 2.83
N SER A 719 3.24 24.90 3.80
CA SER A 719 3.60 26.28 4.14
C SER A 719 5.06 26.39 4.61
N VAL A 720 5.69 27.49 4.25
CA VAL A 720 7.10 27.79 4.49
C VAL A 720 7.28 28.17 5.95
N THR A 721 7.88 27.30 6.77
CA THR A 721 8.84 27.63 7.86
C THR A 721 9.24 26.35 8.63
N SER A 722 10.52 26.27 9.00
CA SER A 722 11.18 25.23 9.84
C SER A 722 11.33 23.78 9.32
N VAL A 723 10.52 23.28 8.38
CA VAL A 723 10.58 21.85 7.95
C VAL A 723 11.54 21.59 6.77
N ARG A 724 12.32 22.57 6.30
CA ARG A 724 13.17 22.38 5.11
C ARG A 724 14.34 21.39 5.31
N ARG A 725 14.68 21.06 6.56
CA ARG A 725 15.81 20.18 6.90
C ARG A 725 15.45 18.68 6.95
N GLN A 726 14.17 18.33 7.06
CA GLN A 726 13.67 16.94 7.22
C GLN A 726 12.68 16.55 6.10
N LEU A 727 12.91 17.03 4.88
CA LEU A 727 12.00 16.77 3.74
C LEU A 727 12.40 15.52 2.97
N ALA A 728 12.11 14.36 3.55
CA ALA A 728 11.92 13.12 2.79
C ALA A 728 10.95 12.18 3.53
N GLY A 729 9.65 12.47 3.46
CA GLY A 729 8.63 11.42 3.56
C GLY A 729 7.73 11.40 4.80
N THR A 730 6.94 12.45 5.04
CA THR A 730 5.53 12.35 5.49
C THR A 730 4.88 13.72 5.29
N ILE A 731 3.91 13.83 4.38
CA ILE A 731 3.15 15.07 4.12
C ILE A 731 1.92 15.11 5.04
N SER A 732 2.16 14.94 6.34
CA SER A 732 1.25 15.38 7.39
C SER A 732 1.98 16.46 8.18
N THR A 733 2.04 17.66 7.61
CA THR A 733 2.64 18.81 8.29
C THR A 733 1.81 19.18 9.51
N VAL A 734 2.37 18.91 10.70
CA VAL A 734 1.93 19.53 11.95
C VAL A 734 2.36 20.99 11.91
N THR A 735 1.41 21.92 11.93
CA THR A 735 1.68 23.36 11.97
C THR A 735 1.47 23.89 13.39
N PHE A 736 2.53 24.46 13.99
CA PHE A 736 2.40 25.21 15.25
C PHE A 736 1.90 26.63 14.94
N THR A 737 0.66 26.94 15.31
CA THR A 737 0.19 28.34 15.34
C THR A 737 0.18 28.85 16.77
N PRO A 738 0.55 30.13 17.01
CA PRO A 738 0.68 30.68 18.36
C PRO A 738 -0.66 30.83 19.12
N VAL A 739 -1.81 30.52 18.49
CA VAL A 739 -3.14 30.80 19.07
C VAL A 739 -3.96 29.53 19.34
N GLN A 740 -3.70 28.38 18.68
CA GLN A 740 -4.62 27.23 18.77
C GLN A 740 -3.98 25.84 19.02
N GLY A 741 -2.68 25.73 19.24
CA GLY A 741 -2.06 24.42 19.52
C GLY A 741 -2.08 23.46 18.31
N LEU A 742 -1.60 22.22 18.52
CA LEU A 742 -1.29 21.23 17.48
C LEU A 742 -2.48 20.97 16.53
N GLU A 743 -2.33 21.32 15.26
CA GLU A 743 -3.30 20.98 14.22
C GLU A 743 -2.68 20.02 13.20
N ILE A 744 -3.29 18.83 13.06
CA ILE A 744 -2.92 17.80 12.09
C ILE A 744 -3.81 17.98 10.87
N VAL A 745 -3.26 18.51 9.78
CA VAL A 745 -3.99 18.64 8.52
C VAL A 745 -3.82 17.37 7.70
N ASN A 746 -4.87 16.56 7.61
CA ASN A 746 -4.91 15.40 6.72
C ASN A 746 -5.38 15.82 5.30
N PRO A 747 -4.50 15.83 4.27
CA PRO A 747 -4.87 16.26 2.92
C PRO A 747 -5.92 15.34 2.25
N GLN A 748 -6.08 14.09 2.71
CA GLN A 748 -7.11 13.17 2.20
C GLN A 748 -8.51 13.44 2.78
N ALA A 749 -8.60 14.02 3.98
CA ALA A 749 -9.89 14.41 4.58
C ALA A 749 -10.57 15.50 3.73
N ALA A 750 -9.79 16.45 3.19
CA ALA A 750 -10.29 17.49 2.30
C ALA A 750 -10.81 16.96 0.94
N GLU A 751 -10.39 15.76 0.50
CA GLU A 751 -11.00 15.09 -0.67
C GLU A 751 -12.32 14.39 -0.32
N LYS A 752 -12.42 13.77 0.86
CA LYS A 752 -13.67 13.18 1.36
C LYS A 752 -14.74 14.25 1.54
N ASP A 753 -14.39 15.41 2.11
CA ASP A 753 -15.33 16.52 2.31
C ASP A 753 -15.84 17.10 1.00
N LYS A 754 -15.00 17.23 -0.03
CA LYS A 754 -15.45 17.70 -1.36
C LYS A 754 -16.34 16.69 -2.08
N SER A 755 -16.10 15.39 -1.89
CA SER A 755 -16.97 14.34 -2.43
C SER A 755 -18.33 14.36 -1.74
N ALA A 756 -18.34 14.51 -0.41
CA ALA A 756 -19.51 14.61 0.44
C ALA A 756 -20.31 15.90 0.18
N GLU A 757 -19.65 17.04 -0.01
CA GLU A 757 -20.26 18.31 -0.44
C GLU A 757 -20.87 18.20 -1.84
N SER A 758 -20.23 17.50 -2.77
CA SER A 758 -20.79 17.32 -4.12
C SER A 758 -22.04 16.45 -4.14
N THR A 759 -22.16 15.50 -3.20
CA THR A 759 -23.34 14.66 -2.99
C THR A 759 -24.42 15.37 -2.15
N ASN A 760 -24.04 16.13 -1.13
CA ASN A 760 -24.97 16.90 -0.29
C ASN A 760 -25.56 18.11 -1.05
N ALA A 761 -24.78 18.77 -1.91
CA ALA A 761 -25.25 19.85 -2.79
C ALA A 761 -26.17 19.36 -3.95
N LYS A 762 -26.38 18.04 -4.07
CA LYS A 762 -27.44 17.47 -4.93
C LYS A 762 -28.78 17.34 -4.19
N TYR A 763 -28.75 17.06 -2.89
CA TYR A 763 -29.94 16.83 -2.06
C TYR A 763 -30.51 18.10 -1.42
N PHE A 764 -29.64 19.04 -1.02
CA PHE A 764 -30.03 20.30 -0.38
C PHE A 764 -29.62 21.48 -1.26
N ARG A 765 -30.39 21.74 -2.31
CA ARG A 765 -30.28 22.99 -3.08
C ARG A 765 -31.34 23.97 -2.59
N GLU A 766 -31.00 25.26 -2.56
CA GLU A 766 -31.95 26.34 -2.24
C GLU A 766 -33.19 26.34 -3.17
N ASP A 767 -33.09 25.75 -4.37
CA ASP A 767 -34.19 25.61 -5.33
C ASP A 767 -35.04 24.32 -5.17
N ALA A 768 -34.83 23.52 -4.13
CA ALA A 768 -35.52 22.24 -3.95
C ALA A 768 -36.78 22.40 -3.07
N GLU A 769 -37.97 22.42 -3.69
CA GLU A 769 -39.24 22.33 -2.97
C GLU A 769 -39.59 20.88 -2.62
N PHE A 770 -39.94 20.66 -1.34
CA PHE A 770 -40.43 19.36 -0.87
C PHE A 770 -41.91 19.20 -1.24
N ILE A 771 -42.21 18.26 -2.14
CA ILE A 771 -43.59 17.88 -2.47
C ILE A 771 -44.06 16.87 -1.42
N LYS A 772 -45.15 17.20 -0.72
CA LYS A 772 -45.86 16.27 0.17
C LYS A 772 -46.52 15.19 -0.69
N VAL A 773 -45.93 14.00 -0.72
CA VAL A 773 -46.53 12.84 -1.38
C VAL A 773 -47.61 12.28 -0.46
N GLU A 774 -48.88 12.42 -0.84
CA GLU A 774 -49.96 11.68 -0.18
C GLU A 774 -49.83 10.20 -0.55
N THR A 775 -49.67 9.37 0.47
CA THR A 775 -49.61 7.92 0.32
C THR A 775 -51.02 7.39 0.05
N PRO A 776 -51.27 6.62 -1.03
CA PRO A 776 -52.57 6.06 -1.28
C PRO A 776 -52.88 4.98 -0.23
N ILE A 777 -54.03 5.10 0.43
CA ILE A 777 -54.58 4.06 1.29
C ILE A 777 -55.08 2.93 0.36
N PRO A 778 -54.64 1.68 0.54
CA PRO A 778 -55.12 0.57 -0.28
C PRO A 778 -56.56 0.23 0.14
N GLY A 779 -57.51 0.50 -0.75
CA GLY A 779 -58.91 0.04 -0.59
C GLY A 779 -59.96 1.14 -0.74
N HIS A 780 -60.09 1.71 -1.93
CA HIS A 780 -61.40 2.17 -2.43
C HIS A 780 -61.31 2.34 -3.95
N HIS A 781 -61.88 1.38 -4.68
CA HIS A 781 -62.29 1.64 -6.05
C HIS A 781 -63.37 2.74 -6.01
N ASN A 782 -63.18 3.80 -6.78
CA ASN A 782 -64.32 4.48 -7.36
C ASN A 782 -63.99 5.05 -8.74
N ASN A 783 -64.87 4.68 -9.66
CA ASN A 783 -65.01 5.14 -11.03
C ASN A 783 -65.06 6.67 -11.08
N GLN A 784 -64.39 7.27 -12.06
CA GLN A 784 -65.03 8.08 -13.11
C GLN A 784 -63.96 8.80 -13.96
N SER A 785 -64.04 8.56 -15.27
CA SER A 785 -63.94 9.52 -16.39
C SER A 785 -63.46 10.94 -16.05
N LYS A 786 -62.50 11.54 -16.75
CA LYS A 786 -62.36 11.74 -18.21
C LYS A 786 -60.94 12.19 -18.51
#